data_AF-A0A8C1BCR4-F1
#
_entry.id   AF-A0A8C1BCR4-F1
#
_cell.length_a   1.000
_cell.length_b   1.000
_cell.length_c   1.000
_cell.angle_alpha   90.00
_cell.angle_beta   90.00
_cell.angle_gamma   90.00
#
_symmetry.space_group_name_H-M   'P 1'
#
loop_
_entity.id
_entity.type
_entity.pdbx_description
1 polymer ?
#
loop_
_entity_poly.entity_id
_entity_poly.type
_entity_poly.pdbx_seq_one_letter_code
_entity_poly.pdbx_strand_id
1 'polypeptide(L)'
;MDAETGIQKLQEIFLQFQRHYDVKQNNASQLVSKAAREIKNLLANRSKALEALATAAENLQKEHQWKDDLDVNETIYYNAKNKFDINDTESHQNRVKAEFKEDPVFKRPVSYNTTAVHIPTDIYEGSTIILNELNWTAALDEVFKKNWENDPSLLWQVFGSATGLARYFPASPWVDTRSTPNKIDLYDVRRRPWYIQGAASPKNMLILVDASGSVSGLTLKLIRTSVSEMLETLSDDDYVNIVSFNNSAKSVACFENLVQANVRNKKILKEAVQKITANGTTDYKIGFKEAFEQLSSMNVTRASCNKIIMLFTDGGEDRASEIFEEYNPDKEVRIFTFSVGQHNYDKTPIQWMACNNKGYYYEIPSIGAIRINTQEYLDVLGRPMVKEDKKAKTVQWTNVYVDALELGLVITGTLPVFNKTSTRNSQDKNKLILGVMAVDVSLDDIKRLTPHYTLGPNGYYFAIDPNGYVLLHPNLHDSLVNISAHKYGDLKSQEPVTLDFLDAELEDEMKVEVRQTKMAFKPLSVILFLLQRYIDRGIRTYSWGPVNDTDYRSEKPNVPFPRFRDYCTDLKAQSDNITQFLIDFNEYIDTKTPNNPLCNMELINRLLLDAGITAELAKYWSEQRPNETIKAKFVATDGGVTRVYPASAGSEWTEQAETYKSSFYKRSLDNDVYIFTSAPNANNGKYVFVIIIHQYPILFFLDLMDIFCPLFIRNSRFSFSENLINESLFSVNITYDYQALCEPTTESKAAAGLRSVYVPTIADILNIGWWASAAACVVAHGNCVLFTADLDEDLSEIPSKESCIKEQKQYFFGNNETTFKGTVDCQNCSRQFIAEKLPKTNLVFHIISDCADLNPELSLTAPGPDPCKIAQNPRYRKDPKHCFDNNSSDEAMCRRNAGSPLLSSLLMLLLPVFMCCLGSVHLSISLSLSLSLSLYLFVYLFISIYLSCLPN
;
A
#
# COMPACT_ATOMS: atom_id res chain seq x y z
N MET A 1 -38.55 16.09 -27.51
CA MET A 1 -37.93 15.03 -26.69
C MET A 1 -38.96 14.44 -25.72
N ASP A 2 -39.70 15.27 -24.98
CA ASP A 2 -40.65 14.87 -23.92
C ASP A 2 -41.71 13.84 -24.37
N ALA A 3 -42.30 14.04 -25.55
CA ALA A 3 -43.30 13.13 -26.12
C ALA A 3 -42.69 11.79 -26.59
N GLU A 4 -41.41 11.79 -26.94
CA GLU A 4 -40.73 10.63 -27.51
C GLU A 4 -40.10 9.74 -26.42
N THR A 5 -39.57 10.34 -25.36
CA THR A 5 -39.04 9.63 -24.19
C THR A 5 -40.15 9.09 -23.29
N GLY A 6 -41.32 9.76 -23.27
CA GLY A 6 -42.48 9.33 -22.49
C GLY A 6 -42.39 9.67 -21.00
N ILE A 7 -41.71 10.75 -20.63
CA ILE A 7 -41.53 11.16 -19.21
C ILE A 7 -42.87 11.37 -18.50
N GLN A 8 -43.80 12.10 -19.14
CA GLN A 8 -45.15 12.30 -18.59
C GLN A 8 -45.89 10.97 -18.42
N LYS A 9 -45.71 10.05 -19.38
CA LYS A 9 -46.35 8.74 -19.32
C LYS A 9 -45.80 7.90 -18.18
N LEU A 10 -44.50 7.94 -17.94
CA LEU A 10 -43.87 7.26 -16.82
C LEU A 10 -44.41 7.78 -15.48
N GLN A 11 -44.59 9.10 -15.34
CA GLN A 11 -45.21 9.69 -14.14
C GLN A 11 -46.65 9.21 -13.92
N GLU A 12 -47.45 9.12 -14.99
CA GLU A 12 -48.80 8.55 -14.92
C GLU A 12 -48.79 7.09 -14.47
N ILE A 13 -47.86 6.28 -14.98
CA ILE A 13 -47.73 4.86 -14.61
C ILE A 13 -47.37 4.74 -13.13
N PHE A 14 -46.43 5.54 -12.61
CA PHE A 14 -46.13 5.55 -11.17
C PHE A 14 -47.38 5.85 -10.32
N LEU A 15 -48.21 6.81 -10.74
CA LEU A 15 -49.48 7.11 -10.05
C LEU A 15 -50.50 5.97 -10.14
N GLN A 16 -50.54 5.23 -11.26
CA GLN A 16 -51.41 4.04 -11.38
C GLN A 16 -50.98 2.91 -10.43
N PHE A 17 -49.68 2.73 -10.23
CA PHE A 17 -49.11 1.70 -9.37
C PHE A 17 -49.06 2.07 -7.89
N GLN A 18 -49.61 3.22 -7.47
CA GLN A 18 -49.55 3.72 -6.08
C GLN A 18 -50.05 2.73 -5.01
N ARG A 19 -50.90 1.76 -5.36
CA ARG A 19 -51.36 0.71 -4.42
C ARG A 19 -50.33 -0.40 -4.16
N HIS A 20 -49.26 -0.46 -4.95
CA HIS A 20 -48.25 -1.52 -4.91
C HIS A 20 -46.96 -1.11 -4.18
N TYR A 21 -46.85 0.15 -3.74
CA TYR A 21 -45.70 0.64 -2.98
C TYR A 21 -46.08 1.68 -1.94
N ASP A 22 -45.29 1.75 -0.86
CA ASP A 22 -45.40 2.77 0.17
C ASP A 22 -44.16 3.68 0.14
N VAL A 23 -44.37 4.99 0.32
CA VAL A 23 -43.27 5.97 0.38
C VAL A 23 -42.84 6.17 1.82
N LYS A 24 -41.63 5.70 2.17
CA LYS A 24 -41.00 5.89 3.49
C LYS A 24 -39.96 7.01 3.44
N GLN A 25 -39.85 7.77 4.52
CA GLN A 25 -38.84 8.81 4.66
C GLN A 25 -37.58 8.28 5.37
N ASN A 26 -36.42 8.57 4.79
CA ASN A 26 -35.13 8.20 5.37
C ASN A 26 -34.67 9.24 6.40
N ASN A 27 -34.65 8.88 7.69
CA ASN A 27 -34.00 9.70 8.72
C ASN A 27 -32.49 9.41 8.77
N ALA A 28 -31.68 10.30 8.20
CA ALA A 28 -30.23 10.12 8.09
C ALA A 28 -29.54 9.90 9.45
N SER A 29 -29.97 10.59 10.51
CA SER A 29 -29.36 10.47 11.84
C SER A 29 -29.58 9.08 12.45
N GLN A 30 -30.78 8.52 12.28
CA GLN A 30 -31.09 7.17 12.74
C GLN A 30 -30.33 6.10 11.95
N LEU A 31 -30.20 6.29 10.63
CA LEU A 31 -29.44 5.37 9.78
C LEU A 31 -27.95 5.36 10.15
N VAL A 32 -27.35 6.53 10.34
CA VAL A 32 -25.94 6.66 10.77
C VAL A 32 -25.76 6.06 12.16
N SER A 33 -26.66 6.33 13.12
CA SER A 33 -26.59 5.73 14.46
C SER A 33 -26.74 4.20 14.44
N LYS A 34 -27.60 3.66 13.58
CA LYS A 34 -27.77 2.22 13.40
C LYS A 34 -26.50 1.59 12.82
N ALA A 35 -25.97 2.13 11.73
CA ALA A 35 -24.75 1.65 11.09
C ALA A 35 -23.55 1.70 12.06
N ALA A 36 -23.39 2.83 12.77
CA ALA A 36 -22.33 2.97 13.77
C ALA A 36 -22.43 1.91 14.87
N ARG A 37 -23.64 1.58 15.33
CA ARG A 37 -23.86 0.53 16.34
C ARG A 37 -23.54 -0.87 15.81
N GLU A 38 -23.88 -1.17 14.56
CA GLU A 38 -23.60 -2.47 13.94
C GLU A 38 -22.10 -2.67 13.73
N ILE A 39 -21.40 -1.64 13.20
CA ILE A 39 -19.94 -1.64 13.07
C ILE A 39 -19.28 -1.79 14.44
N LYS A 40 -19.76 -1.07 15.45
CA LYS A 40 -19.28 -1.22 16.84
C LYS A 40 -19.39 -2.67 17.31
N ASN A 41 -20.55 -3.30 17.14
CA ASN A 41 -20.77 -4.67 17.60
C ASN A 41 -19.86 -5.66 16.87
N LEU A 42 -19.66 -5.48 15.56
CA LEU A 42 -18.73 -6.29 14.77
C LEU A 42 -17.31 -6.18 15.35
N LEU A 43 -16.79 -4.96 15.51
CA LEU A 43 -15.43 -4.73 16.02
C LEU A 43 -15.27 -5.20 17.48
N ALA A 44 -16.31 -5.06 18.31
CA ALA A 44 -16.30 -5.54 19.69
C ALA A 44 -16.26 -7.08 19.78
N ASN A 45 -17.01 -7.78 18.93
CA ASN A 45 -16.96 -9.24 18.85
C ASN A 45 -15.55 -9.74 18.45
N ARG A 46 -14.91 -9.05 17.50
CA ARG A 46 -13.53 -9.31 17.08
C ARG A 46 -12.51 -9.02 18.19
N SER A 47 -12.68 -7.91 18.92
CA SER A 47 -11.86 -7.57 20.10
C SER A 47 -11.90 -8.68 21.15
N LYS A 48 -13.10 -9.21 21.44
CA LYS A 48 -13.26 -10.30 22.42
C LYS A 48 -12.52 -11.58 22.01
N ALA A 49 -12.51 -11.91 20.71
CA ALA A 49 -11.76 -13.05 20.19
C ALA A 49 -10.24 -12.85 20.34
N LEU A 50 -9.74 -11.64 20.07
CA LEU A 50 -8.33 -11.28 20.27
C LEU A 50 -7.90 -11.35 21.74
N GLU A 51 -8.72 -10.82 22.66
CA GLU A 51 -8.43 -10.84 24.10
C GLU A 51 -8.32 -12.28 24.62
N ALA A 52 -9.20 -13.17 24.14
CA ALA A 52 -9.15 -14.60 24.47
C ALA A 52 -7.86 -15.26 23.95
N LEU A 53 -7.47 -14.99 22.71
CA LEU A 53 -6.23 -15.51 22.10
C LEU A 53 -4.98 -15.02 22.82
N ALA A 54 -4.88 -13.71 23.07
CA ALA A 54 -3.72 -13.13 23.75
C ALA A 54 -3.59 -13.69 25.18
N THR A 55 -4.69 -13.79 25.92
CA THR A 55 -4.67 -14.37 27.28
C THR A 55 -4.26 -15.84 27.26
N ALA A 56 -4.75 -16.62 26.28
CA ALA A 56 -4.35 -18.01 26.12
C ALA A 56 -2.86 -18.14 25.79
N ALA A 57 -2.34 -17.36 24.86
CA ALA A 57 -0.93 -17.39 24.46
C ALA A 57 0.01 -17.08 25.63
N GLU A 58 -0.31 -16.09 26.47
CA GLU A 58 0.50 -15.76 27.64
C GLU A 58 0.56 -16.91 28.67
N ASN A 59 -0.58 -17.58 28.89
CA ASN A 59 -0.65 -18.71 29.83
C ASN A 59 0.10 -19.93 29.28
N LEU A 60 -0.10 -20.25 28.00
CA LEU A 60 0.55 -21.38 27.33
C LEU A 60 2.07 -21.23 27.33
N GLN A 61 2.58 -20.04 27.00
CA GLN A 61 4.02 -19.81 26.99
C GLN A 61 4.63 -19.78 28.41
N LYS A 62 3.84 -19.38 29.41
CA LYS A 62 4.28 -19.43 30.81
C LYS A 62 4.43 -20.87 31.32
N GLU A 63 3.61 -21.79 30.83
CA GLU A 63 3.65 -23.21 31.18
C GLU A 63 4.69 -24.00 30.37
N HIS A 64 5.13 -23.46 29.24
CA HIS A 64 6.10 -24.08 28.36
C HIS A 64 7.48 -24.23 29.02
N GLN A 65 8.10 -25.40 28.80
CA GLN A 65 9.48 -25.67 29.21
C GLN A 65 10.37 -25.70 27.97
N TRP A 66 11.41 -24.87 28.00
CA TRP A 66 12.40 -24.80 26.95
C TRP A 66 13.15 -26.13 26.78
N LYS A 67 13.24 -26.63 25.56
CA LYS A 67 13.98 -27.86 25.21
C LYS A 67 15.03 -27.56 24.13
N ASP A 68 16.29 -27.87 24.42
CA ASP A 68 17.38 -27.67 23.46
C ASP A 68 17.52 -28.83 22.45
N ASP A 69 17.12 -30.05 22.84
CA ASP A 69 17.26 -31.28 22.05
C ASP A 69 15.98 -31.61 21.24
N LEU A 70 15.39 -30.62 20.57
CA LEU A 70 14.23 -30.85 19.69
C LEU A 70 14.72 -31.15 18.27
N ASP A 71 14.32 -32.31 17.73
CA ASP A 71 14.50 -32.62 16.32
C ASP A 71 13.31 -32.11 15.50
N VAL A 72 13.58 -31.63 14.28
CA VAL A 72 12.55 -31.15 13.32
C VAL A 72 11.46 -32.19 13.08
N ASN A 73 11.83 -33.48 13.15
CA ASN A 73 10.91 -34.59 12.96
C ASN A 73 9.94 -34.77 14.13
N GLU A 74 10.22 -34.26 15.34
CA GLU A 74 9.32 -34.43 16.49
C GLU A 74 8.18 -33.40 16.50
N THR A 75 8.35 -32.26 15.82
CA THR A 75 7.36 -31.19 15.76
C THR A 75 6.40 -31.37 14.59
N ILE A 76 5.12 -31.65 14.86
CA ILE A 76 4.08 -31.82 13.85
C ILE A 76 3.42 -30.47 13.57
N TYR A 77 3.58 -29.94 12.35
CA TYR A 77 2.91 -28.72 11.88
C TYR A 77 2.69 -28.73 10.36
N TYR A 78 1.79 -27.88 9.88
CA TYR A 78 1.61 -27.62 8.45
C TYR A 78 2.39 -26.36 8.05
N ASN A 79 3.43 -26.53 7.22
CA ASN A 79 4.17 -25.41 6.64
C ASN A 79 3.45 -24.92 5.37
N ALA A 80 3.05 -23.64 5.36
CA ALA A 80 2.28 -23.02 4.30
C ALA A 80 3.01 -22.94 2.94
N LYS A 81 4.35 -22.97 2.93
CA LYS A 81 5.17 -22.84 1.72
C LYS A 81 5.39 -24.16 0.98
N ASN A 82 5.05 -25.30 1.58
CA ASN A 82 5.29 -26.59 0.95
C ASN A 82 4.34 -26.81 -0.23
N LYS A 83 4.90 -27.28 -1.35
CA LYS A 83 4.11 -27.68 -2.53
C LYS A 83 3.27 -28.90 -2.19
N PHE A 84 2.00 -28.85 -2.60
CA PHE A 84 1.06 -29.95 -2.44
C PHE A 84 1.19 -30.88 -3.66
N ASP A 85 2.32 -31.59 -3.79
CA ASP A 85 2.49 -32.56 -4.86
C ASP A 85 1.87 -33.90 -4.43
N ILE A 86 0.77 -34.27 -5.11
CA ILE A 86 -0.03 -35.48 -4.87
C ILE A 86 0.81 -36.78 -5.03
N ASN A 87 1.95 -36.69 -5.70
CA ASN A 87 2.84 -37.83 -6.02
C ASN A 87 4.09 -37.92 -5.14
N ASP A 88 4.31 -37.02 -4.18
CA ASP A 88 5.50 -37.06 -3.34
C ASP A 88 5.29 -38.03 -2.17
N THR A 89 5.50 -39.32 -2.44
CA THR A 89 5.52 -40.38 -1.42
C THR A 89 6.82 -40.42 -0.62
N GLU A 90 7.81 -39.58 -0.96
CA GLU A 90 9.15 -39.60 -0.39
C GLU A 90 9.65 -38.22 0.06
N SER A 91 8.98 -37.55 1.00
CA SER A 91 9.70 -36.73 1.99
C SER A 91 8.88 -36.45 3.26
N HIS A 92 9.37 -37.00 4.39
CA HIS A 92 8.98 -36.74 5.78
C HIS A 92 7.53 -37.09 6.20
N GLN A 93 7.39 -38.22 6.92
CA GLN A 93 6.16 -38.74 7.53
C GLN A 93 5.46 -37.81 8.57
N ASN A 94 6.00 -36.62 8.84
CA ASN A 94 5.60 -35.76 9.98
C ASN A 94 4.93 -34.44 9.58
N ARG A 95 4.46 -34.32 8.34
CA ARG A 95 3.72 -33.13 7.84
C ARG A 95 2.22 -33.42 7.81
N VAL A 96 1.42 -32.57 8.44
CA VAL A 96 -0.04 -32.72 8.48
C VAL A 96 -0.58 -32.65 7.04
N LYS A 97 -1.19 -33.75 6.56
CA LYS A 97 -1.95 -33.75 5.32
C LYS A 97 -3.28 -33.05 5.57
N ALA A 98 -3.34 -31.76 5.29
CA ALA A 98 -4.57 -30.99 5.36
C ALA A 98 -5.44 -31.24 4.12
N GLU A 99 -6.71 -31.57 4.34
CA GLU A 99 -7.72 -31.56 3.27
C GLU A 99 -8.19 -30.13 3.05
N PHE A 100 -7.97 -29.61 1.84
CA PHE A 100 -8.38 -28.26 1.48
C PHE A 100 -9.69 -28.27 0.71
N LYS A 101 -10.62 -27.38 1.09
CA LYS A 101 -11.88 -27.14 0.39
C LYS A 101 -11.94 -25.68 -0.03
N GLU A 102 -12.43 -25.42 -1.24
CA GLU A 102 -12.65 -24.06 -1.73
C GLU A 102 -13.73 -23.37 -0.89
N ASP A 103 -13.37 -22.25 -0.27
CA ASP A 103 -14.28 -21.47 0.54
C ASP A 103 -14.63 -20.13 -0.15
N PRO A 104 -15.93 -19.78 -0.27
CA PRO A 104 -16.37 -18.58 -0.96
C PRO A 104 -16.04 -17.28 -0.21
N VAL A 105 -15.90 -17.30 1.12
CA VAL A 105 -15.54 -16.15 1.94
C VAL A 105 -14.07 -15.81 1.73
N PHE A 106 -13.20 -16.83 1.81
CA PHE A 106 -11.76 -16.66 1.63
C PHE A 106 -11.31 -16.64 0.17
N LYS A 107 -12.20 -16.99 -0.78
CA LYS A 107 -11.96 -17.06 -2.23
C LYS A 107 -10.78 -17.98 -2.59
N ARG A 108 -10.51 -18.98 -1.75
CA ARG A 108 -9.35 -19.86 -1.85
C ARG A 108 -9.57 -21.18 -1.11
N PRO A 109 -8.70 -22.18 -1.34
CA PRO A 109 -8.79 -23.44 -0.64
C PRO A 109 -8.28 -23.30 0.80
N VAL A 110 -9.11 -23.66 1.76
CA VAL A 110 -8.82 -23.58 3.21
C VAL A 110 -9.12 -24.91 3.91
N SER A 111 -8.49 -25.13 5.06
CA SER A 111 -8.71 -26.28 5.92
C SER A 111 -8.97 -25.82 7.35
N TYR A 112 -10.17 -26.11 7.86
CA TYR A 112 -10.57 -25.78 9.24
C TYR A 112 -10.04 -26.78 10.28
N ASN A 113 -9.38 -27.85 9.85
CA ASN A 113 -8.89 -28.90 10.75
C ASN A 113 -7.57 -28.55 11.43
N THR A 114 -6.75 -27.68 10.84
CA THR A 114 -5.40 -27.34 11.32
C THR A 114 -5.11 -25.86 11.08
N THR A 115 -4.08 -25.33 11.73
CA THR A 115 -3.47 -24.04 11.39
C THR A 115 -2.36 -24.20 10.37
N ALA A 116 -2.02 -23.11 9.70
CA ALA A 116 -0.85 -23.02 8.83
C ALA A 116 0.23 -22.15 9.48
N VAL A 117 1.49 -22.51 9.22
CA VAL A 117 2.65 -21.76 9.68
C VAL A 117 3.41 -21.20 8.49
N HIS A 118 3.66 -19.90 8.53
CA HIS A 118 4.59 -19.21 7.66
C HIS A 118 5.90 -18.96 8.40
N ILE A 119 7.00 -19.34 7.77
CA ILE A 119 8.36 -19.07 8.22
C ILE A 119 9.04 -18.25 7.12
N PRO A 120 9.58 -17.05 7.42
CA PRO A 120 10.35 -16.24 6.47
C PRO A 120 11.52 -17.02 5.86
N THR A 121 11.83 -16.75 4.59
CA THR A 121 12.82 -17.52 3.81
C THR A 121 14.26 -17.37 4.32
N ASP A 122 14.55 -16.27 5.02
CA ASP A 122 15.82 -15.97 5.66
C ASP A 122 16.00 -16.63 7.05
N ILE A 123 14.96 -17.29 7.57
CA ILE A 123 14.98 -17.95 8.87
C ILE A 123 15.01 -19.48 8.69
N TYR A 124 15.96 -20.12 9.36
CA TYR A 124 16.09 -21.59 9.33
C TYR A 124 15.06 -22.25 10.26
N GLU A 125 14.21 -23.11 9.70
CA GLU A 125 13.13 -23.79 10.44
C GLU A 125 13.64 -24.76 11.52
N GLY A 126 14.82 -25.35 11.34
CA GLY A 126 15.43 -26.27 12.31
C GLY A 126 16.19 -25.59 13.45
N SER A 127 16.10 -24.26 13.57
CA SER A 127 16.68 -23.55 14.71
C SER A 127 15.94 -23.90 15.99
N THR A 128 16.65 -24.14 17.09
CA THR A 128 16.06 -24.47 18.40
C THR A 128 15.06 -23.41 18.87
N ILE A 129 15.29 -22.14 18.53
CA ILE A 129 14.36 -21.04 18.83
C ILE A 129 13.03 -21.23 18.11
N ILE A 130 13.07 -21.57 16.82
CA ILE A 130 11.87 -21.76 15.99
C ILE A 130 11.13 -23.04 16.37
N LEU A 131 11.86 -24.13 16.68
CA LEU A 131 11.26 -25.39 17.11
C LEU A 131 10.52 -25.27 18.44
N ASN A 132 11.08 -24.53 19.41
CA ASN A 132 10.38 -24.25 20.67
C ASN A 132 9.14 -23.36 20.40
N GLU A 133 9.24 -22.35 19.54
CA GLU A 133 8.09 -21.54 19.14
C GLU A 133 6.97 -22.37 18.53
N LEU A 134 7.28 -23.24 17.56
CA LEU A 134 6.33 -24.15 16.93
C LEU A 134 5.61 -25.05 17.94
N ASN A 135 6.34 -25.51 18.95
CA ASN A 135 5.86 -26.42 19.99
C ASN A 135 4.82 -25.76 20.90
N TRP A 136 5.13 -24.62 21.53
CA TRP A 136 4.18 -23.97 22.44
C TRP A 136 3.01 -23.34 21.70
N THR A 137 3.25 -22.79 20.51
CA THR A 137 2.18 -22.18 19.71
C THR A 137 1.19 -23.22 19.18
N ALA A 138 1.48 -24.54 19.24
CA ALA A 138 0.59 -25.57 18.70
C ALA A 138 -0.71 -25.67 19.51
N ALA A 139 -0.65 -25.35 20.80
CA ALA A 139 -1.82 -25.30 21.66
C ALA A 139 -2.80 -24.16 21.32
N LEU A 140 -2.39 -23.18 20.49
CA LEU A 140 -3.30 -22.12 20.03
C LEU A 140 -4.36 -22.63 19.05
N ASP A 141 -4.12 -23.76 18.39
CA ASP A 141 -5.04 -24.36 17.41
C ASP A 141 -6.43 -24.60 17.98
N GLU A 142 -6.53 -25.03 19.24
CA GLU A 142 -7.82 -25.24 19.92
C GLU A 142 -8.56 -23.92 20.16
N VAL A 143 -7.83 -22.86 20.49
CA VAL A 143 -8.41 -21.53 20.75
C VAL A 143 -8.88 -20.90 19.44
N PHE A 144 -8.11 -21.03 18.36
CA PHE A 144 -8.51 -20.56 17.02
C PHE A 144 -9.81 -21.22 16.56
N LYS A 145 -9.92 -22.55 16.73
CA LYS A 145 -11.14 -23.30 16.40
C LYS A 145 -12.32 -22.86 17.24
N LYS A 146 -12.14 -22.74 18.56
CA LYS A 146 -13.19 -22.29 19.49
C LYS A 146 -13.71 -20.89 19.13
N ASN A 147 -12.83 -19.98 18.73
CA ASN A 147 -13.24 -18.65 18.27
C ASN A 147 -14.11 -18.72 17.02
N TRP A 148 -13.71 -19.54 16.04
CA TRP A 148 -14.47 -19.74 14.81
C TRP A 148 -15.82 -20.43 15.05
N GLU A 149 -15.89 -21.41 15.96
CA GLU A 149 -17.15 -22.05 16.38
C GLU A 149 -18.12 -21.05 17.03
N ASN A 150 -17.58 -20.10 17.81
CA ASN A 150 -18.38 -19.04 18.42
C ASN A 150 -18.84 -17.99 17.40
N ASP A 151 -18.01 -17.70 16.38
CA ASP A 151 -18.32 -16.74 15.33
C ASP A 151 -17.79 -17.21 13.95
N PRO A 152 -18.66 -17.84 13.13
CA PRO A 152 -18.29 -18.32 11.80
C PRO A 152 -17.96 -17.22 10.78
N SER A 153 -18.25 -15.95 11.09
CA SER A 153 -17.93 -14.81 10.22
C SER A 153 -16.50 -14.29 10.39
N LEU A 154 -15.71 -14.91 11.27
CA LEU A 154 -14.29 -14.58 11.46
C LEU A 154 -13.48 -14.90 10.20
N LEU A 155 -12.63 -13.95 9.83
CA LEU A 155 -11.61 -14.11 8.79
C LEU A 155 -10.32 -14.68 9.39
N TRP A 156 -9.16 -14.32 8.84
CA TRP A 156 -7.88 -14.78 9.35
C TRP A 156 -7.68 -14.38 10.81
N GLN A 157 -7.36 -15.38 11.62
CA GLN A 157 -6.79 -15.20 12.95
C GLN A 157 -5.32 -15.53 12.86
N VAL A 158 -4.43 -14.63 13.29
CA VAL A 158 -2.98 -14.78 13.15
C VAL A 158 -2.25 -14.45 14.44
N PHE A 159 -1.26 -15.26 14.79
CA PHE A 159 -0.24 -14.94 15.77
C PHE A 159 1.07 -14.69 15.03
N GLY A 160 1.57 -13.45 15.08
CA GLY A 160 2.93 -13.12 14.66
C GLY A 160 3.88 -13.16 15.84
N SER A 161 4.84 -14.08 15.82
CA SER A 161 5.88 -14.21 16.85
C SER A 161 6.98 -13.16 16.64
N ALA A 162 7.59 -12.71 17.74
CA ALA A 162 8.78 -11.86 17.71
C ALA A 162 9.99 -12.52 17.01
N THR A 163 9.96 -13.85 16.88
CA THR A 163 10.97 -14.62 16.13
C THR A 163 10.81 -14.53 14.61
N GLY A 164 9.69 -13.99 14.11
CA GLY A 164 9.38 -13.90 12.68
C GLY A 164 8.42 -14.99 12.17
N LEU A 165 8.15 -16.03 12.97
CA LEU A 165 7.16 -17.06 12.67
C LEU A 165 5.74 -16.50 12.73
N ALA A 166 4.89 -16.83 11.76
CA ALA A 166 3.47 -16.50 11.81
C ALA A 166 2.61 -17.77 11.72
N ARG A 167 1.68 -17.95 12.66
CA ARG A 167 0.68 -19.04 12.62
C ARG A 167 -0.71 -18.45 12.41
N TYR A 168 -1.44 -18.95 11.41
CA TYR A 168 -2.76 -18.46 11.07
C TYR A 168 -3.81 -19.56 10.88
N PHE A 169 -5.07 -19.22 11.11
CA PHE A 169 -6.24 -20.08 10.99
C PHE A 169 -7.33 -19.42 10.13
N PRO A 170 -8.05 -20.17 9.26
CA PRO A 170 -7.83 -21.59 8.90
C PRO A 170 -6.52 -21.82 8.12
N ALA A 171 -6.09 -23.06 7.95
CA ALA A 171 -4.89 -23.35 7.15
C ALA A 171 -5.17 -23.13 5.66
N SER A 172 -4.23 -22.49 4.95
CA SER A 172 -4.28 -22.33 3.50
C SER A 172 -2.85 -22.30 2.94
N PRO A 173 -2.59 -22.85 1.74
CA PRO A 173 -1.27 -22.78 1.11
C PRO A 173 -0.90 -21.34 0.75
N TRP A 174 0.40 -21.02 0.81
CA TRP A 174 0.90 -19.68 0.53
C TRP A 174 0.87 -19.34 -0.97
N VAL A 175 0.53 -18.10 -1.30
CA VAL A 175 0.24 -17.62 -2.68
C VAL A 175 1.39 -17.81 -3.68
N ASP A 176 2.63 -17.62 -3.25
CA ASP A 176 3.80 -17.60 -4.14
C ASP A 176 4.29 -19.01 -4.57
N THR A 177 3.56 -20.08 -4.25
CA THR A 177 3.92 -21.46 -4.62
C THR A 177 3.30 -21.96 -5.92
N ARG A 178 2.21 -21.33 -6.39
CA ARG A 178 1.39 -21.85 -7.51
C ARG A 178 1.72 -21.26 -8.87
N SER A 179 2.13 -19.99 -8.98
CA SER A 179 2.17 -19.30 -10.28
C SER A 179 3.55 -19.18 -10.94
N THR A 180 4.67 -19.17 -10.20
CA THR A 180 6.01 -19.20 -10.82
C THR A 180 7.09 -19.74 -9.86
N PRO A 181 7.88 -20.76 -10.24
CA PRO A 181 8.95 -21.32 -9.41
C PRO A 181 10.11 -20.34 -9.12
N ASN A 182 10.16 -19.18 -9.79
CA ASN A 182 11.25 -18.20 -9.68
C ASN A 182 10.95 -16.99 -8.77
N LYS A 183 9.77 -16.93 -8.12
CA LYS A 183 9.42 -15.81 -7.22
C LYS A 183 9.76 -16.17 -5.77
N ILE A 184 10.72 -15.46 -5.18
CA ILE A 184 11.12 -15.64 -3.78
C ILE A 184 10.13 -14.91 -2.88
N ASP A 185 9.61 -15.60 -1.86
CA ASP A 185 8.80 -14.98 -0.82
C ASP A 185 9.68 -14.17 0.15
N LEU A 186 9.47 -12.85 0.18
CA LEU A 186 10.14 -11.90 1.05
C LEU A 186 9.28 -11.48 2.25
N TYR A 187 8.12 -12.12 2.46
CA TYR A 187 7.22 -11.82 3.58
C TYR A 187 7.91 -12.06 4.94
N ASP A 188 7.78 -11.07 5.82
CA ASP A 188 8.14 -11.16 7.25
C ASP A 188 7.00 -10.50 8.05
N VAL A 189 6.50 -11.21 9.06
CA VAL A 189 5.37 -10.76 9.88
C VAL A 189 5.70 -9.48 10.65
N ARG A 190 6.97 -9.31 11.06
CA ARG A 190 7.42 -8.19 11.90
C ARG A 190 7.44 -6.86 11.16
N ARG A 191 7.48 -6.91 9.83
CA ARG A 191 7.43 -5.74 8.94
C ARG A 191 6.01 -5.30 8.60
N ARG A 192 5.00 -6.09 8.98
CA ARG A 192 3.62 -5.77 8.63
C ARG A 192 3.14 -4.58 9.47
N PRO A 193 2.40 -3.62 8.87
CA PRO A 193 1.89 -2.47 9.60
C PRO A 193 1.11 -2.85 10.87
N TRP A 194 0.32 -3.93 10.81
CA TRP A 194 -0.43 -4.45 11.96
C TRP A 194 0.47 -4.95 13.09
N TYR A 195 1.61 -5.57 12.78
CA TYR A 195 2.56 -6.01 13.80
C TYR A 195 3.24 -4.81 14.45
N ILE A 196 3.71 -3.85 13.64
CA ILE A 196 4.44 -2.67 14.12
C ILE A 196 3.57 -1.84 15.07
N GLN A 197 2.31 -1.60 14.71
CA GLN A 197 1.35 -0.84 15.51
C GLN A 197 1.03 -1.54 16.84
N GLY A 198 0.93 -2.87 16.84
CA GLY A 198 0.72 -3.64 18.07
C GLY A 198 1.98 -3.80 18.93
N ALA A 199 3.18 -3.71 18.35
CA ALA A 199 4.45 -3.95 19.02
C ALA A 199 5.00 -2.74 19.79
N ALA A 200 4.73 -1.51 19.32
CA ALA A 200 5.24 -0.29 19.92
C ALA A 200 4.27 0.89 19.77
N SER A 201 4.36 1.85 20.70
CA SER A 201 3.63 3.11 20.60
C SER A 201 4.26 4.07 19.58
N PRO A 202 3.48 5.05 19.07
CA PRO A 202 3.95 6.04 18.08
C PRO A 202 5.24 6.74 18.49
N LYS A 203 6.04 7.17 17.52
CA LYS A 203 7.38 7.75 17.78
C LYS A 203 7.71 8.97 16.92
N ASN A 204 8.45 9.90 17.53
CA ASN A 204 9.19 10.95 16.86
C ASN A 204 10.63 10.46 16.67
N MET A 205 10.98 10.14 15.43
CA MET A 205 12.26 9.57 15.06
C MET A 205 13.09 10.56 14.26
N LEU A 206 14.30 10.85 14.74
CA LEU A 206 15.29 11.57 13.94
C LEU A 206 16.41 10.63 13.50
N ILE A 207 16.66 10.58 12.19
CA ILE A 207 17.74 9.77 11.62
C ILE A 207 18.94 10.68 11.36
N LEU A 208 20.04 10.43 12.07
CA LEU A 208 21.34 11.03 11.84
C LEU A 208 22.16 10.14 10.90
N VAL A 209 22.61 10.71 9.78
CA VAL A 209 23.44 10.05 8.79
C VAL A 209 24.82 10.68 8.77
N ASP A 210 25.84 9.89 9.09
CA ASP A 210 27.24 10.29 8.91
C ASP A 210 27.54 10.38 7.41
N ALA A 211 27.93 11.57 6.95
CA ALA A 211 28.30 11.88 5.58
C ALA A 211 29.78 12.28 5.46
N SER A 212 30.61 11.89 6.43
CA SER A 212 32.06 12.11 6.41
C SER A 212 32.77 11.35 5.27
N GLY A 213 34.02 11.68 4.99
CA GLY A 213 34.81 11.00 3.96
C GLY A 213 35.06 9.50 4.24
N SER A 214 35.02 9.06 5.51
CA SER A 214 35.32 7.66 5.89
C SER A 214 34.26 6.68 5.40
N VAL A 215 32.99 7.10 5.40
CA VAL A 215 31.87 6.26 4.96
C VAL A 215 31.79 6.12 3.42
N SER A 216 32.64 6.82 2.66
CA SER A 216 32.59 6.77 1.19
C SER A 216 32.77 5.35 0.64
N GLY A 217 32.04 5.01 -0.42
CA GLY A 217 32.07 3.68 -1.05
C GLY A 217 30.95 2.74 -0.55
N LEU A 218 31.31 1.52 -0.17
CA LEU A 218 30.35 0.47 0.19
C LEU A 218 29.52 0.83 1.42
N THR A 219 30.14 1.45 2.43
CA THR A 219 29.46 1.81 3.69
C THR A 219 28.34 2.82 3.45
N LEU A 220 28.59 3.90 2.70
CA LEU A 220 27.54 4.86 2.33
C LEU A 220 26.41 4.20 1.55
N LYS A 221 26.70 3.25 0.65
CA LYS A 221 25.66 2.49 -0.05
C LYS A 221 24.80 1.68 0.93
N LEU A 222 25.43 0.99 1.89
CA LEU A 222 24.72 0.25 2.93
C LEU A 222 23.91 1.17 3.84
N ILE A 223 24.43 2.34 4.20
CA ILE A 223 23.71 3.35 5.00
C ILE A 223 22.47 3.83 4.26
N ARG A 224 22.58 4.20 2.97
CA ARG A 224 21.43 4.62 2.16
C ARG A 224 20.33 3.56 2.13
N THR A 225 20.71 2.31 1.87
CA THR A 225 19.75 1.19 1.88
C THR A 225 19.17 0.96 3.29
N SER A 226 19.97 1.05 4.35
CA SER A 226 19.51 0.84 5.72
C SER A 226 18.52 1.91 6.17
N VAL A 227 18.77 3.18 5.82
CA VAL A 227 17.84 4.28 6.10
C VAL A 227 16.55 4.11 5.29
N SER A 228 16.64 3.71 4.02
CA SER A 228 15.45 3.39 3.21
C SER A 228 14.60 2.26 3.82
N GLU A 229 15.23 1.16 4.26
CA GLU A 229 14.53 0.05 4.94
C GLU A 229 13.98 0.46 6.31
N MET A 230 14.68 1.32 7.04
CA MET A 230 14.21 1.85 8.33
C MET A 230 12.93 2.68 8.17
N LEU A 231 12.83 3.49 7.11
CA LEU A 231 11.61 4.25 6.79
C LEU A 231 10.40 3.33 6.53
N GLU A 232 10.60 2.10 6.07
CA GLU A 232 9.48 1.13 5.90
C GLU A 232 8.88 0.67 7.22
N THR A 233 9.63 0.78 8.33
CA THR A 233 9.13 0.43 9.67
C THR A 233 8.27 1.52 10.31
N LEU A 234 8.11 2.66 9.62
CA LEU A 234 7.35 3.80 10.10
C LEU A 234 5.91 3.77 9.58
N SER A 235 4.99 4.00 10.51
CA SER A 235 3.56 4.12 10.30
C SER A 235 3.15 5.59 10.13
N ASP A 236 1.91 5.83 9.70
CA ASP A 236 1.36 7.18 9.54
C ASP A 236 1.20 7.94 10.87
N ASP A 237 1.20 7.27 12.02
CA ASP A 237 1.19 7.91 13.36
C ASP A 237 2.59 8.36 13.81
N ASP A 238 3.64 7.95 13.08
CA ASP A 238 5.02 8.31 13.38
C ASP A 238 5.45 9.59 12.68
N TYR A 239 6.38 10.31 13.28
CA TYR A 239 6.99 11.51 12.71
C TYR A 239 8.48 11.28 12.52
N VAL A 240 9.02 11.73 11.38
CA VAL A 240 10.40 11.50 10.99
C VAL A 240 11.02 12.71 10.29
N ASN A 241 12.31 12.92 10.52
CA ASN A 241 13.17 13.72 9.66
C ASN A 241 14.57 13.10 9.59
N ILE A 242 15.35 13.48 8.59
CA ILE A 242 16.68 12.95 8.33
C ILE A 242 17.66 14.11 8.24
N VAL A 243 18.71 14.06 9.05
CA VAL A 243 19.79 15.03 9.10
C VAL A 243 21.08 14.33 8.73
N SER A 244 21.79 14.86 7.74
CA SER A 244 23.15 14.43 7.41
C SER A 244 24.14 15.38 8.06
N PHE A 245 25.22 14.84 8.60
CA PHE A 245 26.27 15.64 9.21
C PHE A 245 27.67 15.23 8.74
N ASN A 246 28.53 16.23 8.65
CA ASN A 246 29.97 16.14 8.40
C ASN A 246 30.67 17.23 9.23
N ASN A 247 31.19 18.29 8.61
CA ASN A 247 31.64 19.51 9.27
C ASN A 247 30.47 20.46 9.63
N SER A 248 29.27 20.19 9.08
CA SER A 248 28.03 20.91 9.38
C SER A 248 26.87 19.91 9.40
N ALA A 249 25.84 20.16 10.19
CA ALA A 249 24.59 19.39 10.17
C ALA A 249 23.55 20.11 9.31
N LYS A 250 22.89 19.38 8.41
CA LYS A 250 21.81 19.88 7.56
C LYS A 250 20.74 18.81 7.34
N SER A 251 19.48 19.23 7.29
CA SER A 251 18.39 18.36 6.84
C SER A 251 18.61 17.92 5.39
N VAL A 252 18.38 16.62 5.12
CA VAL A 252 18.67 15.99 3.82
C VAL A 252 17.63 16.39 2.77
N ALA A 253 16.37 16.54 3.20
CA ALA A 253 15.25 16.90 2.35
C ALA A 253 14.86 18.38 2.51
N CYS A 254 13.80 18.80 1.82
CA CYS A 254 13.20 20.13 1.96
C CYS A 254 12.51 20.38 3.32
N PHE A 255 12.53 19.39 4.23
CA PHE A 255 11.87 19.45 5.52
C PHE A 255 12.81 20.03 6.59
N GLU A 256 12.41 21.15 7.18
CA GLU A 256 13.16 21.78 8.28
C GLU A 256 12.82 21.16 9.64
N ASN A 257 11.64 20.54 9.77
CA ASN A 257 11.15 19.94 11.00
C ASN A 257 10.73 18.47 10.78
N LEU A 258 10.42 17.77 11.87
CA LEU A 258 9.78 16.46 11.83
C LEU A 258 8.48 16.51 11.04
N VAL A 259 8.35 15.63 10.05
CA VAL A 259 7.16 15.47 9.23
C VAL A 259 6.53 14.11 9.47
N GLN A 260 5.22 14.02 9.25
CA GLN A 260 4.52 12.75 9.34
C GLN A 260 5.11 11.74 8.35
N ALA A 261 5.32 10.50 8.79
CA ALA A 261 5.86 9.40 7.98
C ALA A 261 4.82 8.78 7.03
N ASN A 262 4.05 9.61 6.32
CA ASN A 262 3.11 9.16 5.29
C ASN A 262 3.87 8.65 4.04
N VAL A 263 3.17 7.89 3.18
CA VAL A 263 3.74 7.29 1.96
C VAL A 263 4.49 8.34 1.10
N ARG A 264 3.93 9.54 1.00
CA ARG A 264 4.48 10.64 0.18
C ARG A 264 5.78 11.22 0.73
N ASN A 265 5.81 11.56 2.02
CA ASN A 265 6.97 12.13 2.69
C ASN A 265 8.09 11.10 2.79
N LYS A 266 7.75 9.83 3.08
CA LYS A 266 8.71 8.72 3.04
C LYS A 266 9.37 8.59 1.67
N LYS A 267 8.61 8.69 0.58
CA LYS A 267 9.16 8.65 -0.78
C LYS A 267 10.20 9.75 -1.02
N ILE A 268 9.91 10.99 -0.63
CA ILE A 268 10.83 12.13 -0.79
C ILE A 268 12.08 11.94 0.06
N LEU A 269 11.91 11.49 1.31
CA LEU A 269 13.03 11.19 2.20
C LEU A 269 13.92 10.09 1.60
N LYS A 270 13.34 9.02 1.06
CA LYS A 270 14.07 7.96 0.35
C LYS A 270 14.84 8.51 -0.85
N GLU A 271 14.21 9.32 -1.70
CA GLU A 271 14.85 9.95 -2.87
C GLU A 271 15.99 10.90 -2.46
N ALA A 272 15.82 11.67 -1.39
CA ALA A 272 16.82 12.59 -0.88
C ALA A 272 18.02 11.85 -0.27
N VAL A 273 17.77 10.75 0.47
CA VAL A 273 18.82 9.88 1.03
C VAL A 273 19.70 9.28 -0.07
N GLN A 274 19.12 8.89 -1.22
CA GLN A 274 19.90 8.35 -2.33
C GLN A 274 20.88 9.36 -2.95
N LYS A 275 20.63 10.67 -2.78
CA LYS A 275 21.43 11.77 -3.30
C LYS A 275 22.56 12.23 -2.36
N ILE A 276 22.63 11.73 -1.12
CA ILE A 276 23.66 12.13 -0.14
C ILE A 276 25.06 11.78 -0.66
N THR A 277 26.01 12.70 -0.60
CA THR A 277 27.42 12.45 -0.95
C THR A 277 28.31 12.55 0.28
N ALA A 278 29.33 11.69 0.37
CA ALA A 278 30.27 11.66 1.49
C ALA A 278 31.44 12.63 1.25
N ASN A 279 31.67 13.56 2.18
CA ASN A 279 32.81 14.48 2.19
C ASN A 279 33.08 15.07 3.59
N GLY A 280 34.30 15.58 3.79
CA GLY A 280 34.69 16.24 5.05
C GLY A 280 35.04 15.28 6.19
N THR A 281 35.07 15.83 7.40
CA THR A 281 35.38 15.14 8.66
C THR A 281 34.12 14.91 9.49
N THR A 282 34.18 13.98 10.44
CA THR A 282 33.06 13.63 11.32
C THR A 282 33.03 14.53 12.55
N ASP A 283 31.93 15.26 12.77
CA ASP A 283 31.67 15.99 14.02
C ASP A 283 30.33 15.57 14.64
N TYR A 284 30.41 14.69 15.64
CA TYR A 284 29.24 14.20 16.37
C TYR A 284 28.55 15.28 17.19
N LYS A 285 29.28 16.29 17.69
CA LYS A 285 28.71 17.31 18.58
C LYS A 285 27.70 18.16 17.82
N ILE A 286 28.05 18.60 16.61
CA ILE A 286 27.17 19.38 15.74
C ILE A 286 25.95 18.55 15.32
N GLY A 287 26.16 17.28 14.94
CA GLY A 287 25.08 16.38 14.55
C GLY A 287 24.05 16.16 15.65
N PHE A 288 24.49 15.85 16.88
CA PHE A 288 23.57 15.66 18.00
C PHE A 288 22.93 16.96 18.48
N LYS A 289 23.63 18.10 18.42
CA LYS A 289 23.05 19.39 18.77
C LYS A 289 21.85 19.73 17.87
N GLU A 290 22.03 19.66 16.56
CA GLU A 290 20.96 19.86 15.59
C GLU A 290 19.80 18.88 15.84
N ALA A 291 20.12 17.63 16.18
CA ALA A 291 19.11 16.63 16.48
C ALA A 291 18.22 16.97 17.68
N PHE A 292 18.83 17.44 18.78
CA PHE A 292 18.09 17.84 19.97
C PHE A 292 17.30 19.14 19.75
N GLU A 293 17.84 20.09 18.98
CA GLU A 293 17.11 21.30 18.58
C GLU A 293 15.87 20.94 17.74
N GLN A 294 16.01 20.05 16.75
CA GLN A 294 14.87 19.54 15.99
C GLN A 294 13.91 18.71 16.83
N LEU A 295 14.34 18.02 17.88
CA LEU A 295 13.45 17.28 18.79
C LEU A 295 12.80 18.15 19.87
N SER A 296 13.25 19.38 20.08
CA SER A 296 12.69 20.30 21.09
C SER A 296 11.74 21.36 20.52
N SER A 297 11.70 21.56 19.19
CA SER A 297 10.85 22.60 18.58
C SER A 297 9.34 22.36 18.80
N MET A 298 8.65 23.23 19.54
CA MET A 298 7.22 23.05 19.88
C MET A 298 6.24 23.55 18.79
N ASN A 299 6.74 24.18 17.73
CA ASN A 299 5.91 24.90 16.76
C ASN A 299 5.25 24.01 15.69
N VAL A 300 5.43 22.68 15.75
CA VAL A 300 4.99 21.72 14.73
C VAL A 300 4.19 20.59 15.37
N THR A 301 3.18 20.07 14.66
CA THR A 301 2.44 18.86 15.04
C THR A 301 3.36 17.66 15.18
N ARG A 302 3.27 16.89 16.27
CA ARG A 302 4.16 15.77 16.58
C ARG A 302 3.41 14.67 17.33
N ALA A 303 3.94 13.45 17.26
CA ALA A 303 3.53 12.41 18.18
C ALA A 303 4.03 12.78 19.60
N SER A 304 3.15 13.03 20.56
CA SER A 304 3.52 13.33 21.94
C SER A 304 3.94 12.06 22.71
N CYS A 305 4.86 11.28 22.13
CA CYS A 305 5.24 9.95 22.61
C CYS A 305 6.76 9.71 22.54
N ASN A 306 7.20 8.52 22.13
CA ASN A 306 8.62 8.13 22.13
C ASN A 306 9.47 9.10 21.31
N LYS A 307 10.49 9.71 21.93
CA LYS A 307 11.50 10.54 21.25
C LYS A 307 12.76 9.71 21.03
N ILE A 308 13.16 9.53 19.78
CA ILE A 308 14.31 8.68 19.43
C ILE A 308 15.23 9.35 18.41
N ILE A 309 16.53 9.15 18.60
CA ILE A 309 17.57 9.51 17.64
C ILE A 309 18.26 8.21 17.20
N MET A 310 18.42 8.02 15.89
CA MET A 310 19.15 6.89 15.32
C MET A 310 20.34 7.38 14.51
N LEU A 311 21.54 6.98 14.89
CA LEU A 311 22.79 7.35 14.23
C LEU A 311 23.30 6.20 13.35
N PHE A 312 23.54 6.46 12.06
CA PHE A 312 24.21 5.55 11.13
C PHE A 312 25.62 6.05 10.81
N THR A 313 26.64 5.27 11.14
CA THR A 313 28.06 5.61 10.95
C THR A 313 28.92 4.34 10.77
N ASP A 314 30.15 4.51 10.31
CA ASP A 314 31.19 3.47 10.27
C ASP A 314 32.07 3.44 11.53
N GLY A 315 31.75 4.20 12.57
CA GLY A 315 32.49 4.19 13.84
C GLY A 315 32.89 5.59 14.27
N GLY A 316 33.50 5.72 15.45
CA GLY A 316 33.82 7.04 15.97
C GLY A 316 34.86 7.01 17.08
N GLU A 317 35.64 8.08 17.18
CA GLU A 317 36.62 8.25 18.25
C GLU A 317 36.08 9.09 19.42
N ASP A 318 35.18 10.04 19.15
CA ASP A 318 34.57 10.90 20.17
C ASP A 318 33.24 10.31 20.69
N ARG A 319 32.99 10.49 22.00
CA ARG A 319 31.76 10.10 22.70
C ARG A 319 30.73 11.22 22.80
N ALA A 320 31.09 12.47 22.50
CA ALA A 320 30.22 13.64 22.59
C ALA A 320 29.44 13.74 23.92
N SER A 321 30.06 13.35 25.04
CA SER A 321 29.41 13.25 26.36
C SER A 321 28.80 14.58 26.83
N GLU A 322 29.46 15.69 26.53
CA GLU A 322 29.01 17.06 26.86
C GLU A 322 27.59 17.34 26.34
N ILE A 323 27.27 16.92 25.11
CA ILE A 323 25.95 17.16 24.50
C ILE A 323 24.86 16.36 25.21
N PHE A 324 25.14 15.12 25.60
CA PHE A 324 24.15 14.28 26.28
C PHE A 324 23.88 14.75 27.71
N GLU A 325 24.89 15.29 28.40
CA GLU A 325 24.73 15.86 29.74
C GLU A 325 23.95 17.18 29.70
N GLU A 326 24.09 17.99 28.65
CA GLU A 326 23.36 19.25 28.46
C GLU A 326 21.91 19.04 28.01
N TYR A 327 21.70 18.24 26.96
CA TYR A 327 20.38 18.14 26.29
C TYR A 327 19.52 16.97 26.77
N ASN A 328 20.10 15.92 27.36
CA ASN A 328 19.37 14.70 27.75
C ASN A 328 19.76 14.16 29.14
N PRO A 329 19.77 14.99 30.20
CA PRO A 329 20.17 14.55 31.54
C PRO A 329 19.22 13.47 32.11
N ASP A 330 17.91 13.63 31.90
CA ASP A 330 16.87 12.72 32.39
C ASP A 330 16.66 11.49 31.49
N LYS A 331 17.39 11.41 30.36
CA LYS A 331 17.33 10.31 29.40
C LYS A 331 15.92 10.09 28.85
N GLU A 332 15.20 11.17 28.55
CA GLU A 332 13.91 11.13 27.87
C GLU A 332 14.06 10.66 26.42
N VAL A 333 15.14 11.09 25.75
CA VAL A 333 15.43 10.71 24.36
C VAL A 333 16.24 9.43 24.35
N ARG A 334 15.79 8.41 23.61
CA ARG A 334 16.54 7.17 23.40
C ARG A 334 17.45 7.30 22.17
N ILE A 335 18.69 6.82 22.30
CA ILE A 335 19.67 6.91 21.20
C ILE A 335 20.09 5.52 20.74
N PHE A 336 19.87 5.24 19.46
CA PHE A 336 20.29 4.02 18.80
C PHE A 336 21.49 4.31 17.90
N THR A 337 22.49 3.43 17.91
CA THR A 337 23.68 3.57 17.08
C THR A 337 23.86 2.34 16.19
N PHE A 338 24.07 2.58 14.89
CA PHE A 338 24.25 1.59 13.85
C PHE A 338 25.67 1.70 13.29
N SER A 339 26.47 0.65 13.50
CA SER A 339 27.78 0.48 12.87
C SER A 339 27.57 -0.22 11.53
N VAL A 340 27.86 0.46 10.43
CA VAL A 340 27.56 -0.04 9.08
C VAL A 340 28.82 -0.34 8.29
N GLY A 341 28.80 -1.46 7.58
CA GLY A 341 29.90 -1.93 6.73
C GLY A 341 30.98 -2.68 7.49
N GLN A 342 31.92 -3.23 6.73
CA GLN A 342 33.13 -3.84 7.29
C GLN A 342 34.22 -2.79 7.34
N HIS A 343 34.58 -2.39 8.56
CA HIS A 343 35.57 -1.36 8.83
C HIS A 343 36.38 -1.70 10.07
N ASN A 344 37.54 -1.05 10.20
CA ASN A 344 38.45 -1.23 11.33
C ASN A 344 38.37 -0.09 12.37
N TYR A 345 37.47 0.88 12.18
CA TYR A 345 37.26 1.96 13.15
C TYR A 345 36.71 1.46 14.48
N ASP A 346 37.01 2.20 15.56
CA ASP A 346 36.56 1.86 16.90
C ASP A 346 35.04 2.01 17.04
N LYS A 347 34.41 0.97 17.58
CA LYS A 347 32.97 0.87 17.84
C LYS A 347 32.63 1.21 19.29
N THR A 348 33.63 1.31 20.16
CA THR A 348 33.45 1.52 21.60
C THR A 348 32.71 2.83 21.92
N PRO A 349 33.02 3.97 21.28
CA PRO A 349 32.31 5.23 21.57
C PRO A 349 30.83 5.17 21.20
N ILE A 350 30.48 4.67 20.01
CA ILE A 350 29.08 4.57 19.58
C ILE A 350 28.28 3.56 20.40
N GLN A 351 28.91 2.48 20.87
CA GLN A 351 28.29 1.57 21.84
C GLN A 351 27.99 2.30 23.15
N TRP A 352 28.96 3.07 23.66
CA TRP A 352 28.78 3.84 24.89
C TRP A 352 27.62 4.85 24.77
N MET A 353 27.49 5.55 23.64
CA MET A 353 26.39 6.48 23.39
C MET A 353 25.01 5.80 23.51
N ALA A 354 24.83 4.64 22.89
CA ALA A 354 23.57 3.90 22.95
C ALA A 354 23.26 3.44 24.39
N CYS A 355 24.26 2.94 25.11
CA CYS A 355 24.07 2.42 26.46
C CYS A 355 23.79 3.50 27.50
N ASN A 356 24.44 4.65 27.36
CA ASN A 356 24.20 5.76 28.28
C ASN A 356 22.77 6.30 28.15
N ASN A 357 22.19 6.27 26.94
CA ASN A 357 20.90 6.87 26.60
C ASN A 357 19.75 5.85 26.45
N LYS A 358 19.79 4.72 27.17
CA LYS A 358 18.71 3.69 27.19
C LYS A 358 18.25 3.20 25.80
N GLY A 359 19.13 3.24 24.80
CA GLY A 359 18.86 2.72 23.47
C GLY A 359 19.54 1.38 23.24
N TYR A 360 19.99 1.13 22.00
CA TYR A 360 20.62 -0.13 21.62
C TYR A 360 21.63 0.06 20.49
N TYR A 361 22.55 -0.89 20.39
CA TYR A 361 23.62 -0.92 19.40
C TYR A 361 23.38 -2.03 18.38
N TYR A 362 23.50 -1.69 17.11
CA TYR A 362 23.33 -2.62 15.99
C TYR A 362 24.54 -2.60 15.05
N GLU A 363 24.81 -3.75 14.43
CA GLU A 363 25.88 -3.90 13.46
C GLU A 363 25.33 -4.43 12.14
N ILE A 364 25.58 -3.71 11.05
CA ILE A 364 25.10 -4.02 9.70
C ILE A 364 26.30 -4.26 8.78
N PRO A 365 26.83 -5.49 8.71
CA PRO A 365 28.00 -5.79 7.88
C PRO A 365 27.66 -5.91 6.38
N SER A 366 26.41 -6.23 6.04
CA SER A 366 25.99 -6.56 4.68
C SER A 366 24.50 -6.26 4.44
N ILE A 367 24.07 -6.32 3.17
CA ILE A 367 22.67 -6.07 2.77
C ILE A 367 21.71 -7.06 3.43
N GLY A 368 22.09 -8.34 3.56
CA GLY A 368 21.25 -9.36 4.19
C GLY A 368 20.97 -9.09 5.67
N ALA A 369 21.88 -8.39 6.36
CA ALA A 369 21.72 -8.02 7.77
C ALA A 369 20.86 -6.76 7.98
N ILE A 370 20.61 -5.96 6.93
CA ILE A 370 19.84 -4.72 7.04
C ILE A 370 18.44 -5.04 7.55
N ARG A 371 17.74 -5.96 6.88
CA ARG A 371 16.33 -6.28 7.14
C ARG A 371 16.05 -6.67 8.59
N ILE A 372 16.96 -7.41 9.22
CA ILE A 372 16.79 -7.90 10.60
C ILE A 372 17.11 -6.79 11.60
N ASN A 373 18.22 -6.08 11.43
CA ASN A 373 18.64 -5.06 12.39
C ASN A 373 17.78 -3.79 12.36
N THR A 374 17.18 -3.44 11.22
CA THR A 374 16.34 -2.24 11.12
C THR A 374 14.96 -2.40 11.76
N GLN A 375 14.58 -3.59 12.24
CA GLN A 375 13.28 -3.85 12.90
C GLN A 375 13.41 -4.15 14.40
N GLU A 376 14.55 -4.67 14.86
CA GLU A 376 14.77 -5.07 16.26
C GLU A 376 14.62 -3.92 17.28
N TYR A 377 14.70 -2.65 16.85
CA TYR A 377 14.51 -1.52 17.76
C TYR A 377 13.09 -1.47 18.36
N LEU A 378 12.09 -2.07 17.70
CA LEU A 378 10.73 -2.17 18.23
C LEU A 378 10.69 -2.97 19.55
N ASP A 379 11.55 -3.97 19.72
CA ASP A 379 11.65 -4.74 20.96
C ASP A 379 12.10 -3.86 22.15
N VAL A 380 12.88 -2.82 21.88
CA VAL A 380 13.31 -1.84 22.89
C VAL A 380 12.19 -0.86 23.21
N LEU A 381 11.44 -0.42 22.19
CA LEU A 381 10.31 0.49 22.34
C LEU A 381 9.09 -0.18 22.99
N GLY A 382 8.94 -1.49 22.86
CA GLY A 382 7.86 -2.26 23.50
C GLY A 382 8.04 -2.45 25.01
N ARG A 383 9.22 -2.23 25.58
CA ARG A 383 9.50 -2.53 27.01
C ARG A 383 8.64 -1.76 28.01
N PRO A 384 8.40 -0.44 27.86
CA PRO A 384 7.51 0.30 28.75
C PRO A 384 6.06 -0.19 28.66
N MET A 385 5.63 -0.59 27.46
CA MET A 385 4.29 -1.11 27.20
C MET A 385 4.05 -2.44 27.94
N VAL A 386 5.03 -3.36 27.93
CA VAL A 386 4.96 -4.65 28.65
C VAL A 386 4.75 -4.45 30.16
N LYS A 387 5.31 -3.37 30.75
CA LYS A 387 5.22 -3.09 32.18
C LYS A 387 3.85 -2.60 32.65
N GLU A 388 3.13 -1.86 31.80
CA GLU A 388 1.78 -1.37 32.13
C GLU A 388 0.69 -2.47 31.99
N ASP A 389 1.07 -3.67 31.50
CA ASP A 389 0.28 -4.91 31.33
C ASP A 389 -1.18 -4.63 30.93
N LYS A 390 -2.09 -4.49 31.91
CA LYS A 390 -3.53 -4.29 31.66
C LYS A 390 -3.87 -3.02 30.90
N LYS A 391 -3.15 -1.90 31.12
CA LYS A 391 -3.45 -0.64 30.41
C LYS A 391 -2.96 -0.67 28.98
N ALA A 392 -1.88 -1.41 28.70
CA ALA A 392 -1.28 -1.53 27.39
C ALA A 392 -2.07 -2.45 26.44
N LYS A 393 -2.87 -3.37 26.99
CA LYS A 393 -3.73 -4.28 26.23
C LYS A 393 -5.01 -3.60 25.75
N THR A 394 -4.85 -2.64 24.86
CA THR A 394 -5.96 -2.03 24.12
C THR A 394 -5.90 -2.49 22.67
N VAL A 395 -7.02 -2.97 22.13
CA VAL A 395 -7.08 -3.33 20.71
C VAL A 395 -6.90 -2.08 19.86
N GLN A 396 -5.93 -2.13 18.95
CA GLN A 396 -5.69 -1.09 17.96
C GLN A 396 -6.04 -1.61 16.57
N TRP A 397 -6.66 -0.76 15.77
CA TRP A 397 -7.03 -1.09 14.40
C TRP A 397 -6.09 -0.38 13.42
N THR A 398 -5.68 -1.10 12.38
CA THR A 398 -4.79 -0.56 11.35
C THR A 398 -5.52 0.34 10.35
N ASN A 399 -4.72 1.10 9.60
CA ASN A 399 -5.15 1.65 8.30
C ASN A 399 -5.54 0.51 7.35
N VAL A 400 -6.30 0.85 6.30
CA VAL A 400 -6.67 -0.10 5.23
C VAL A 400 -5.43 -0.55 4.49
N TYR A 401 -5.29 -1.86 4.25
CA TYR A 401 -4.20 -2.41 3.43
C TYR A 401 -4.68 -3.64 2.66
N VAL A 402 -3.89 -4.07 1.67
CA VAL A 402 -4.17 -5.29 0.89
C VAL A 402 -3.66 -6.52 1.65
N ASP A 403 -4.54 -7.48 1.88
CA ASP A 403 -4.19 -8.74 2.55
C ASP A 403 -3.07 -9.49 1.80
N ALA A 404 -2.14 -10.08 2.56
CA ALA A 404 -1.05 -10.91 2.04
C ALA A 404 -1.56 -12.19 1.37
N LEU A 405 -2.72 -12.69 1.84
CA LEU A 405 -3.46 -13.81 1.26
C LEU A 405 -4.58 -13.30 0.34
N GLU A 406 -4.41 -12.17 -0.35
CA GLU A 406 -5.25 -11.70 -1.47
C GLU A 406 -6.78 -11.70 -1.21
N LEU A 407 -7.22 -11.55 0.04
CA LEU A 407 -8.65 -11.47 0.38
C LEU A 407 -9.32 -10.20 -0.19
N GLY A 408 -8.53 -9.12 -0.26
CA GLY A 408 -8.92 -7.78 -0.69
C GLY A 408 -8.38 -6.71 0.26
N LEU A 409 -9.07 -5.57 0.33
CA LEU A 409 -8.81 -4.54 1.34
C LEU A 409 -9.35 -4.96 2.71
N VAL A 410 -8.47 -4.94 3.71
CA VAL A 410 -8.75 -5.34 5.09
C VAL A 410 -8.26 -4.29 6.08
N ILE A 411 -8.85 -4.31 7.28
CA ILE A 411 -8.27 -3.75 8.49
C ILE A 411 -8.02 -4.87 9.49
N THR A 412 -6.99 -4.72 10.31
CA THR A 412 -6.62 -5.73 11.29
C THR A 412 -6.69 -5.14 12.68
N GLY A 413 -7.42 -5.83 13.56
CA GLY A 413 -7.39 -5.55 14.99
C GLY A 413 -6.17 -6.25 15.61
N THR A 414 -5.40 -5.54 16.41
CA THR A 414 -4.11 -6.01 16.93
C THR A 414 -4.06 -5.93 18.44
N LEU A 415 -3.39 -6.89 19.07
CA LEU A 415 -3.18 -6.93 20.51
C LEU A 415 -1.81 -7.57 20.84
N PRO A 416 -0.94 -6.90 21.62
CA PRO A 416 0.35 -7.48 21.99
C PRO A 416 0.20 -8.62 23.01
N VAL A 417 1.09 -9.61 22.90
CA VAL A 417 1.20 -10.75 23.82
C VAL A 417 2.48 -10.60 24.63
N PHE A 418 2.38 -10.64 25.95
CA PHE A 418 3.53 -10.38 26.83
C PHE A 418 4.14 -11.66 27.41
N ASN A 419 5.47 -11.68 27.54
CA ASN A 419 6.14 -12.79 28.23
C ASN A 419 5.98 -12.66 29.75
N LYS A 420 5.20 -13.58 30.36
CA LYS A 420 4.89 -13.60 31.81
C LYS A 420 5.62 -14.69 32.59
N THR A 421 6.68 -15.27 32.03
CA THR A 421 7.48 -16.30 32.72
C THR A 421 8.08 -15.73 34.02
N SER A 422 7.94 -16.44 35.14
CA SER A 422 8.50 -16.02 36.43
C SER A 422 9.68 -16.92 36.77
N THR A 423 10.87 -16.56 36.32
CA THR A 423 12.10 -17.21 36.79
C THR A 423 12.50 -16.65 38.14
N ARG A 424 12.61 -17.52 39.16
CA ARG A 424 12.91 -17.17 40.56
C ARG A 424 14.18 -16.33 40.77
N ASN A 425 15.10 -16.25 39.80
CA ASN A 425 16.42 -15.60 39.94
C ASN A 425 16.80 -14.62 38.81
N SER A 426 15.86 -14.14 37.99
CA SER A 426 16.18 -13.18 36.92
C SER A 426 15.04 -12.19 36.70
N GLN A 427 15.14 -11.02 37.34
CA GLN A 427 14.28 -9.86 37.03
C GLN A 427 14.50 -9.31 35.60
N ASP A 428 15.49 -9.86 34.85
CA ASP A 428 16.06 -9.22 33.67
C ASP A 428 15.53 -9.73 32.32
N LYS A 429 14.81 -10.86 32.24
CA LYS A 429 14.33 -11.41 30.94
C LYS A 429 12.86 -11.13 30.62
N ASN A 430 12.12 -10.45 31.50
CA ASN A 430 10.65 -10.37 31.44
C ASN A 430 10.09 -9.10 30.76
N LYS A 431 10.86 -8.45 29.88
CA LYS A 431 10.54 -7.10 29.37
C LYS A 431 10.20 -7.06 27.88
N LEU A 432 10.04 -8.20 27.22
CA LEU A 432 9.76 -8.29 25.77
C LEU A 432 8.36 -8.84 25.47
N ILE A 433 7.84 -8.47 24.31
CA ILE A 433 6.65 -9.08 23.74
C ILE A 433 7.01 -10.48 23.19
N LEU A 434 6.09 -11.43 23.29
CA LEU A 434 6.19 -12.71 22.59
C LEU A 434 5.84 -12.55 21.11
N GLY A 435 4.98 -11.58 20.82
CA GLY A 435 4.45 -11.34 19.49
C GLY A 435 3.18 -10.50 19.55
N VAL A 436 2.48 -10.42 18.43
CA VAL A 436 1.23 -9.69 18.26
C VAL A 436 0.16 -10.64 17.72
N MET A 437 -0.99 -10.66 18.38
CA MET A 437 -2.20 -11.33 17.89
C MET A 437 -2.97 -10.39 16.99
N ALA A 438 -3.51 -10.92 15.90
CA ALA A 438 -4.27 -10.15 14.93
C ALA A 438 -5.49 -10.91 14.41
N VAL A 439 -6.54 -10.15 14.08
CA VAL A 439 -7.75 -10.65 13.43
C VAL A 439 -8.19 -9.68 12.35
N ASP A 440 -8.49 -10.21 11.18
CA ASP A 440 -8.87 -9.39 10.04
C ASP A 440 -10.38 -9.11 9.99
N VAL A 441 -10.70 -7.93 9.48
CA VAL A 441 -12.05 -7.52 9.08
C VAL A 441 -11.97 -7.01 7.66
N SER A 442 -12.71 -7.64 6.75
CA SER A 442 -12.79 -7.21 5.37
C SER A 442 -13.63 -5.94 5.26
N LEU A 443 -13.23 -5.02 4.38
CA LEU A 443 -14.07 -3.86 4.07
C LEU A 443 -15.41 -4.27 3.47
N ASP A 444 -15.51 -5.44 2.83
CA ASP A 444 -16.76 -5.94 2.28
C ASP A 444 -17.76 -6.33 3.38
N ASP A 445 -17.30 -6.81 4.54
CA ASP A 445 -18.15 -7.06 5.70
C ASP A 445 -18.68 -5.76 6.30
N ILE A 446 -17.86 -4.70 6.33
CA ILE A 446 -18.29 -3.37 6.77
C ILE A 446 -19.31 -2.78 5.79
N LYS A 447 -19.08 -2.92 4.47
CA LYS A 447 -20.03 -2.47 3.43
C LYS A 447 -21.41 -3.14 3.56
N ARG A 448 -21.45 -4.41 3.96
CA ARG A 448 -22.72 -5.14 4.20
C ARG A 448 -23.54 -4.55 5.35
N LEU A 449 -22.89 -3.95 6.34
CA LEU A 449 -23.56 -3.25 7.46
C LEU A 449 -24.08 -1.86 7.08
N THR A 450 -23.70 -1.34 5.91
CA THR A 450 -24.08 -0.01 5.42
C THR A 450 -24.91 -0.12 4.14
N PRO A 451 -26.17 -0.56 4.20
CA PRO A 451 -26.99 -0.77 3.01
C PRO A 451 -27.26 0.55 2.26
N HIS A 452 -26.89 0.59 0.98
CA HIS A 452 -27.02 1.78 0.13
C HIS A 452 -28.32 1.83 -0.69
N TYR A 453 -28.99 0.69 -0.90
CA TYR A 453 -30.14 0.58 -1.81
C TYR A 453 -31.35 1.42 -1.38
N THR A 454 -31.48 1.78 -0.10
CA THR A 454 -32.55 2.66 0.40
C THR A 454 -32.25 4.14 0.17
N LEU A 455 -30.99 4.52 -0.09
CA LEU A 455 -30.53 5.91 -0.15
C LEU A 455 -30.61 6.52 -1.55
N GLY A 456 -30.73 5.69 -2.59
CA GLY A 456 -30.63 6.09 -3.99
C GLY A 456 -29.17 6.16 -4.49
N PRO A 457 -28.97 6.35 -5.81
CA PRO A 457 -27.64 6.33 -6.46
C PRO A 457 -26.71 7.42 -5.98
N ASN A 458 -27.31 8.53 -5.53
CA ASN A 458 -26.59 9.66 -5.04
C ASN A 458 -26.39 9.59 -3.53
N GLY A 459 -26.65 8.54 -2.76
CA GLY A 459 -26.44 8.55 -1.29
C GLY A 459 -25.49 7.46 -0.79
N TYR A 460 -24.41 7.80 -0.07
CA TYR A 460 -23.41 6.86 0.48
C TYR A 460 -23.13 7.05 1.97
N TYR A 461 -22.42 6.06 2.50
CA TYR A 461 -21.71 6.13 3.76
C TYR A 461 -20.22 6.23 3.48
N PHE A 462 -19.53 6.99 4.31
CA PHE A 462 -18.09 6.98 4.41
C PHE A 462 -17.70 6.86 5.87
N ALA A 463 -16.52 6.29 6.10
CA ALA A 463 -15.95 6.18 7.43
C ALA A 463 -14.55 6.76 7.41
N ILE A 464 -14.23 7.59 8.41
CA ILE A 464 -12.95 8.28 8.53
C ILE A 464 -12.31 7.97 9.87
N ASP A 465 -11.00 7.84 9.85
CA ASP A 465 -10.12 7.69 11.00
C ASP A 465 -9.86 9.08 11.65
N PRO A 466 -9.32 9.15 12.90
CA PRO A 466 -8.91 10.42 13.51
C PRO A 466 -7.82 11.17 12.74
N ASN A 467 -7.15 10.41 11.87
CA ASN A 467 -6.09 10.81 10.97
C ASN A 467 -6.63 11.43 9.69
N GLY A 468 -7.92 11.22 9.42
CA GLY A 468 -8.60 11.73 8.26
C GLY A 468 -8.53 10.85 7.01
N TYR A 469 -7.90 9.68 7.13
CA TYR A 469 -7.95 8.64 6.12
C TYR A 469 -9.31 7.99 6.06
N VAL A 470 -9.72 7.59 4.87
CA VAL A 470 -11.03 7.00 4.65
C VAL A 470 -10.94 5.48 4.75
N LEU A 471 -11.68 4.91 5.70
CA LEU A 471 -11.86 3.48 5.88
C LEU A 471 -12.85 2.91 4.85
N LEU A 472 -13.94 3.65 4.59
CA LEU A 472 -14.99 3.27 3.66
C LEU A 472 -15.25 4.45 2.73
N HIS A 473 -14.94 4.32 1.44
CA HIS A 473 -15.30 5.33 0.45
C HIS A 473 -15.67 4.69 -0.89
N PRO A 474 -16.60 5.30 -1.63
CA PRO A 474 -16.89 4.97 -3.03
C PRO A 474 -15.69 5.06 -3.96
N ASN A 475 -14.85 6.09 -3.75
CA ASN A 475 -13.62 6.33 -4.52
C ASN A 475 -12.40 5.58 -3.97
N LEU A 476 -12.57 4.75 -2.94
CA LEU A 476 -11.50 3.87 -2.46
C LEU A 476 -11.53 2.58 -3.29
N HIS A 477 -10.44 2.31 -4.01
CA HIS A 477 -10.39 1.19 -4.95
C HIS A 477 -9.21 0.26 -4.65
N ASP A 478 -9.38 -1.01 -5.02
CA ASP A 478 -8.36 -2.07 -4.92
C ASP A 478 -7.33 -2.00 -6.06
N SER A 479 -7.10 -0.83 -6.70
CA SER A 479 -6.32 -0.73 -7.95
C SER A 479 -4.86 -1.20 -7.82
N LEU A 480 -4.35 -1.34 -6.59
CA LEU A 480 -3.05 -1.92 -6.27
C LEU A 480 -2.99 -3.45 -6.43
N VAL A 481 -4.13 -4.15 -6.45
CA VAL A 481 -4.19 -5.62 -6.57
C VAL A 481 -3.72 -6.08 -7.96
N ASN A 482 -4.08 -5.35 -9.03
CA ASN A 482 -3.75 -5.74 -10.40
C ASN A 482 -2.30 -5.42 -10.84
N ILE A 483 -1.54 -4.65 -10.06
CA ILE A 483 -0.12 -4.35 -10.34
C ILE A 483 0.76 -5.55 -9.92
N SER A 484 0.29 -6.35 -8.96
CA SER A 484 1.11 -7.32 -8.22
C SER A 484 1.42 -8.63 -8.94
N ALA A 485 0.88 -8.83 -10.15
CA ALA A 485 1.01 -10.09 -10.88
C ALA A 485 2.28 -10.22 -11.74
N HIS A 486 2.96 -9.13 -12.14
CA HIS A 486 3.83 -9.22 -13.33
C HIS A 486 5.21 -8.55 -13.30
N LYS A 487 5.83 -8.25 -12.15
CA LYS A 487 7.25 -7.84 -12.15
C LYS A 487 8.10 -8.57 -11.12
N TYR A 488 9.24 -9.05 -11.62
CA TYR A 488 10.35 -9.72 -10.93
C TYR A 488 10.56 -9.19 -9.50
N GLY A 489 10.39 -10.06 -8.48
CA GLY A 489 11.03 -10.00 -7.17
C GLY A 489 10.93 -8.73 -6.30
N ASP A 490 10.39 -7.63 -6.79
CA ASP A 490 10.30 -6.37 -6.06
C ASP A 490 9.15 -6.45 -5.06
N LEU A 491 9.50 -6.08 -3.83
CA LEU A 491 8.68 -6.04 -2.64
C LEU A 491 7.22 -5.74 -3.00
N LYS A 492 6.33 -6.75 -2.94
CA LYS A 492 4.86 -6.55 -3.00
C LYS A 492 4.56 -5.35 -2.10
N SER A 493 3.96 -4.29 -2.64
CA SER A 493 3.74 -3.03 -1.91
C SER A 493 3.25 -3.33 -0.50
N GLN A 494 4.14 -3.17 0.48
CA GLN A 494 3.84 -3.35 1.90
C GLN A 494 3.14 -2.10 2.44
N GLU A 495 2.97 -1.08 1.61
CA GLU A 495 2.42 0.21 1.97
C GLU A 495 0.90 0.10 2.18
N PRO A 496 0.37 0.72 3.24
CA PRO A 496 -1.07 0.82 3.45
C PRO A 496 -1.72 1.71 2.39
N VAL A 497 -3.02 1.48 2.14
CA VAL A 497 -3.84 2.26 1.20
C VAL A 497 -4.43 3.46 1.94
N THR A 498 -3.62 4.50 2.12
CA THR A 498 -4.00 5.70 2.87
C THR A 498 -4.54 6.80 1.94
N LEU A 499 -5.82 6.71 1.58
CA LEU A 499 -6.52 7.80 0.87
C LEU A 499 -7.19 8.72 1.89
N ASP A 500 -6.90 10.02 1.82
CA ASP A 500 -7.52 11.04 2.67
C ASP A 500 -8.91 11.43 2.14
N PHE A 501 -9.86 11.74 3.02
CA PHE A 501 -11.18 12.28 2.67
C PHE A 501 -11.13 13.47 1.71
N LEU A 502 -10.20 14.42 1.94
CA LEU A 502 -10.06 15.61 1.10
C LEU A 502 -9.38 15.33 -0.24
N ASP A 503 -8.80 14.14 -0.40
CA ASP A 503 -8.25 13.66 -1.67
C ASP A 503 -9.26 12.74 -2.40
N ALA A 504 -10.13 12.07 -1.64
CA ALA A 504 -11.21 11.24 -2.17
C ALA A 504 -12.37 12.07 -2.73
N GLU A 505 -12.58 13.28 -2.22
CA GLU A 505 -13.59 14.23 -2.69
C GLU A 505 -12.97 15.57 -3.06
N LEU A 506 -13.70 16.39 -3.82
CA LEU A 506 -13.34 17.79 -4.03
C LEU A 506 -13.24 18.54 -2.70
N GLU A 507 -12.07 19.15 -2.45
CA GLU A 507 -11.79 19.96 -1.26
C GLU A 507 -12.65 21.23 -1.23
N ASP A 508 -13.17 21.53 -0.04
CA ASP A 508 -14.03 22.69 0.26
C ASP A 508 -13.79 23.08 1.72
N GLU A 509 -13.80 24.39 2.04
CA GLU A 509 -13.63 24.90 3.41
C GLU A 509 -14.62 24.27 4.39
N MET A 510 -15.85 24.03 3.93
CA MET A 510 -16.87 23.38 4.75
C MET A 510 -16.59 21.89 4.98
N LYS A 511 -15.97 21.19 4.01
CA LYS A 511 -15.56 19.79 4.18
C LYS A 511 -14.35 19.66 5.09
N VAL A 512 -13.46 20.65 5.08
CA VAL A 512 -12.39 20.79 6.08
C VAL A 512 -13.00 20.95 7.47
N GLU A 513 -14.06 21.75 7.63
CA GLU A 513 -14.78 21.85 8.90
C GLU A 513 -15.46 20.53 9.31
N VAL A 514 -16.12 19.84 8.38
CA VAL A 514 -16.76 18.52 8.64
C VAL A 514 -15.72 17.51 9.14
N ARG A 515 -14.56 17.46 8.48
CA ARG A 515 -13.42 16.64 8.88
C ARG A 515 -12.93 16.99 10.29
N GLN A 516 -12.88 18.27 10.67
CA GLN A 516 -12.31 18.73 11.95
C GLN A 516 -13.28 18.70 13.14
N THR A 517 -14.57 18.97 12.94
CA THR A 517 -15.51 19.23 14.03
C THR A 517 -16.02 17.96 14.71
N LYS A 518 -16.10 17.98 16.05
CA LYS A 518 -16.80 16.95 16.84
C LYS A 518 -18.24 17.43 17.08
N MET A 519 -19.20 16.79 16.42
CA MET A 519 -20.66 17.00 16.52
C MET A 519 -21.23 18.34 15.97
N ALA A 520 -22.09 18.25 14.94
CA ALA A 520 -23.34 19.03 14.77
C ALA A 520 -23.97 18.74 13.40
N PHE A 521 -25.30 18.72 13.30
CA PHE A 521 -25.99 18.72 12.00
C PHE A 521 -25.86 20.10 11.34
N LYS A 522 -25.29 20.19 10.14
CA LYS A 522 -25.29 21.42 9.33
C LYS A 522 -25.82 21.13 7.91
N PRO A 523 -26.91 21.77 7.47
CA PRO A 523 -27.29 21.75 6.06
C PRO A 523 -26.27 22.56 5.25
N LEU A 524 -25.80 21.99 4.13
CA LEU A 524 -24.82 22.61 3.24
C LEU A 524 -25.52 23.08 1.96
N SER A 525 -25.18 24.29 1.50
CA SER A 525 -25.98 24.98 0.47
C SER A 525 -25.59 24.64 -0.97
N VAL A 526 -24.35 24.26 -1.28
CA VAL A 526 -23.94 23.83 -2.64
C VAL A 526 -22.67 22.99 -2.51
N ILE A 527 -22.64 21.77 -3.05
CA ILE A 527 -21.41 20.97 -3.17
C ILE A 527 -21.27 20.48 -4.61
N LEU A 528 -20.09 20.67 -5.18
CA LEU A 528 -19.74 20.18 -6.49
C LEU A 528 -19.47 18.66 -6.41
N PHE A 529 -20.18 17.89 -7.22
CA PHE A 529 -20.06 16.44 -7.30
C PHE A 529 -19.20 16.03 -8.50
N LEU A 530 -18.22 15.15 -8.26
CA LEU A 530 -17.25 14.75 -9.28
C LEU A 530 -17.58 13.37 -9.84
N LEU A 531 -17.79 13.33 -11.15
CA LEU A 531 -17.70 12.12 -11.97
C LEU A 531 -16.46 12.25 -12.86
N GLN A 532 -15.84 11.14 -13.25
CA GLN A 532 -14.54 11.07 -13.94
C GLN A 532 -14.28 12.09 -15.08
N ARG A 533 -15.31 12.71 -15.67
CA ARG A 533 -15.21 13.77 -16.69
C ARG A 533 -16.00 15.06 -16.38
N TYR A 534 -16.86 15.04 -15.35
CA TYR A 534 -17.92 16.02 -15.14
C TYR A 534 -17.97 16.49 -13.69
N ILE A 535 -18.24 17.78 -13.48
CA ILE A 535 -18.50 18.38 -12.18
C ILE A 535 -19.88 19.04 -12.20
N ASP A 536 -20.84 18.43 -11.53
CA ASP A 536 -22.20 18.95 -11.43
C ASP A 536 -22.43 19.57 -10.03
N ARG A 537 -23.11 20.72 -9.96
CA ARG A 537 -23.43 21.38 -8.68
C ARG A 537 -24.65 20.70 -8.06
N GLY A 538 -24.48 20.00 -6.93
CA GLY A 538 -25.56 19.34 -6.20
C GLY A 538 -25.71 19.90 -4.79
N ILE A 539 -26.94 20.06 -4.31
CA ILE A 539 -27.19 20.38 -2.90
C ILE A 539 -27.10 19.08 -2.11
N ARG A 540 -26.15 18.99 -1.17
CA ARG A 540 -25.90 17.79 -0.35
C ARG A 540 -26.04 18.11 1.13
N THR A 541 -26.56 17.16 1.90
CA THR A 541 -26.68 17.26 3.35
C THR A 541 -25.80 16.20 4.00
N TYR A 542 -24.94 16.62 4.93
CA TYR A 542 -24.00 15.73 5.63
C TYR A 542 -24.54 15.43 7.03
N SER A 543 -24.50 14.16 7.42
CA SER A 543 -24.86 13.72 8.78
C SER A 543 -23.83 12.74 9.30
N TRP A 544 -23.39 12.92 10.54
CA TRP A 544 -22.30 12.14 11.10
C TRP A 544 -22.49 11.79 12.57
N GLY A 545 -21.86 10.69 12.97
CA GLY A 545 -21.82 10.22 14.36
C GLY A 545 -20.57 9.39 14.63
N PRO A 546 -20.04 9.42 15.87
CA PRO A 546 -18.91 8.58 16.26
C PRO A 546 -19.33 7.11 16.40
N VAL A 547 -18.43 6.20 16.05
CA VAL A 547 -18.54 4.78 16.43
C VAL A 547 -17.96 4.66 17.85
N ASN A 548 -18.83 4.59 18.86
CA ASN A 548 -18.38 4.53 20.26
C ASN A 548 -17.50 3.29 20.50
N ASP A 549 -16.43 3.45 21.30
CA ASP A 549 -15.39 2.44 21.62
C ASP A 549 -14.39 2.12 20.51
N THR A 550 -14.50 2.76 19.35
CA THR A 550 -13.41 2.85 18.37
C THR A 550 -13.14 4.31 18.03
N ASP A 551 -12.03 4.55 17.36
CA ASP A 551 -11.63 5.89 16.94
C ASP A 551 -12.26 6.29 15.58
N TYR A 552 -13.09 5.43 14.99
CA TYR A 552 -13.72 5.63 13.68
C TYR A 552 -14.97 6.52 13.76
N ARG A 553 -15.18 7.34 12.73
CA ARG A 553 -16.38 8.16 12.54
C ARG A 553 -17.11 7.71 11.28
N SER A 554 -18.42 7.48 11.40
CA SER A 554 -19.28 7.16 10.25
C SER A 554 -20.08 8.39 9.86
N GLU A 555 -20.04 8.73 8.58
CA GLU A 555 -20.66 9.92 8.03
C GLU A 555 -21.43 9.60 6.74
N LYS A 556 -22.38 10.45 6.36
CA LYS A 556 -23.23 10.30 5.17
C LYS A 556 -23.21 11.55 4.28
N PRO A 557 -22.74 11.44 3.03
CA PRO A 557 -22.96 12.33 1.93
C PRO A 557 -23.25 11.52 0.69
N ASN A 558 -23.16 12.15 -0.47
CA ASN A 558 -23.93 11.76 -1.62
C ASN A 558 -23.11 11.37 -2.87
N VAL A 559 -23.30 10.11 -3.29
CA VAL A 559 -22.68 9.21 -4.28
C VAL A 559 -21.81 8.02 -3.81
N PRO A 560 -22.30 6.76 -3.89
CA PRO A 560 -21.49 5.55 -3.86
C PRO A 560 -21.24 4.87 -5.19
N PHE A 561 -20.25 3.98 -5.17
CA PHE A 561 -20.09 2.83 -6.06
C PHE A 561 -20.07 1.58 -5.17
N PRO A 562 -20.95 0.59 -5.42
CA PRO A 562 -20.56 -0.79 -5.16
C PRO A 562 -21.04 -1.79 -6.23
N ARG A 563 -20.44 -2.99 -6.15
CA ARG A 563 -20.72 -4.21 -6.93
C ARG A 563 -22.18 -4.66 -6.80
N PHE A 564 -22.60 -5.50 -7.75
CA PHE A 564 -23.93 -6.10 -7.91
C PHE A 564 -24.69 -6.35 -6.61
N ARG A 565 -26.02 -6.14 -6.66
CA ARG A 565 -26.93 -6.36 -5.52
C ARG A 565 -26.97 -7.85 -5.16
N ASP A 566 -26.61 -8.19 -3.93
CA ASP A 566 -26.80 -9.52 -3.38
C ASP A 566 -28.28 -9.72 -3.01
N TYR A 567 -29.09 -10.19 -3.96
CA TYR A 567 -30.52 -10.47 -3.74
C TYR A 567 -30.74 -11.63 -2.75
N CYS A 568 -29.92 -12.67 -2.88
CA CYS A 568 -29.93 -13.86 -2.04
C CYS A 568 -28.50 -14.32 -1.79
N THR A 569 -28.23 -14.88 -0.62
CA THR A 569 -26.89 -15.41 -0.26
C THR A 569 -26.44 -16.58 -1.13
N ASP A 570 -27.39 -17.38 -1.63
CA ASP A 570 -27.13 -18.53 -2.51
C ASP A 570 -26.90 -18.14 -3.98
N LEU A 571 -27.40 -16.97 -4.40
CA LEU A 571 -27.34 -16.51 -5.78
C LEU A 571 -26.11 -15.63 -5.97
N LYS A 572 -25.01 -16.24 -6.42
CA LYS A 572 -23.77 -15.51 -6.63
C LYS A 572 -23.85 -14.63 -7.87
N ALA A 573 -23.54 -13.34 -7.73
CA ALA A 573 -23.26 -12.42 -8.84
C ALA A 573 -21.87 -12.71 -9.46
N GLN A 574 -21.61 -13.98 -9.79
CA GLN A 574 -20.27 -14.48 -10.12
C GLN A 574 -19.89 -14.38 -11.60
N SER A 575 -20.81 -13.95 -12.47
CA SER A 575 -20.52 -13.76 -13.89
C SER A 575 -20.47 -12.27 -14.26
N ASP A 576 -19.32 -11.80 -14.73
CA ASP A 576 -19.23 -10.53 -15.50
C ASP A 576 -20.13 -10.58 -16.75
N ASN A 577 -20.60 -11.78 -17.11
CA ASN A 577 -21.63 -12.01 -18.11
C ASN A 577 -23.04 -11.82 -17.51
N ILE A 578 -23.66 -10.69 -17.82
CA ILE A 578 -25.00 -10.28 -17.36
C ILE A 578 -26.08 -11.27 -17.82
N THR A 579 -25.96 -11.84 -19.02
CA THR A 579 -26.96 -12.75 -19.58
C THR A 579 -27.06 -14.03 -18.75
N GLN A 580 -25.91 -14.57 -18.32
CA GLN A 580 -25.88 -15.76 -17.47
C GLN A 580 -26.52 -15.48 -16.11
N PHE A 581 -26.16 -14.35 -15.48
CA PHE A 581 -26.74 -13.93 -14.22
C PHE A 581 -28.27 -13.80 -14.27
N LEU A 582 -28.82 -13.25 -15.36
CA LEU A 582 -30.27 -13.10 -15.53
C LEU A 582 -30.98 -14.44 -15.70
N ILE A 583 -30.38 -15.41 -16.39
CA ILE A 583 -30.92 -16.76 -16.52
C ILE A 583 -30.95 -17.43 -15.15
N ASP A 584 -29.83 -17.40 -14.44
CA ASP A 584 -29.70 -17.97 -13.09
C ASP A 584 -30.70 -17.32 -12.12
N PHE A 585 -30.89 -16.00 -12.21
CA PHE A 585 -31.85 -15.25 -11.39
C PHE A 585 -33.31 -15.64 -11.67
N ASN A 586 -33.70 -15.76 -12.95
CA ASN A 586 -35.06 -16.15 -13.31
C ASN A 586 -35.35 -17.60 -12.91
N GLU A 587 -34.42 -18.52 -13.17
CA GLU A 587 -34.53 -19.92 -12.73
C GLU A 587 -34.65 -20.00 -11.20
N TYR A 588 -33.93 -19.15 -10.47
CA TYR A 588 -34.01 -19.10 -9.01
C TYR A 588 -35.40 -18.64 -8.52
N ILE A 589 -36.02 -17.64 -9.14
CA ILE A 589 -37.37 -17.18 -8.79
C ILE A 589 -38.43 -18.23 -9.16
N ASP A 590 -38.26 -18.92 -10.28
CA ASP A 590 -39.17 -19.97 -10.73
C ASP A 590 -39.11 -21.21 -9.82
N THR A 591 -37.92 -21.55 -9.31
CA THR A 591 -37.69 -22.72 -8.46
C THR A 591 -37.92 -22.47 -6.97
N LYS A 592 -37.58 -21.27 -6.47
CA LYS A 592 -37.77 -20.88 -5.07
C LYS A 592 -38.71 -19.68 -4.99
N THR A 593 -39.77 -19.80 -4.19
CA THR A 593 -40.65 -18.67 -3.93
C THR A 593 -39.85 -17.49 -3.35
N PRO A 594 -40.15 -16.23 -3.73
CA PRO A 594 -39.43 -15.05 -3.26
C PRO A 594 -39.26 -14.99 -1.74
N ASN A 595 -40.22 -15.52 -0.97
CA ASN A 595 -40.25 -15.63 0.51
C ASN A 595 -39.16 -16.51 1.16
N ASN A 596 -38.08 -16.84 0.46
CA ASN A 596 -37.01 -17.65 1.01
C ASN A 596 -36.27 -16.88 2.14
N PRO A 597 -36.08 -17.48 3.33
CA PRO A 597 -35.36 -16.84 4.44
C PRO A 597 -33.90 -16.43 4.12
N LEU A 598 -33.31 -16.96 3.04
CA LEU A 598 -31.96 -16.64 2.59
C LEU A 598 -31.89 -15.41 1.66
N CYS A 599 -33.02 -14.77 1.36
CA CYS A 599 -33.17 -13.67 0.41
C CYS A 599 -33.69 -12.39 1.06
N ASN A 600 -33.25 -11.23 0.54
CA ASN A 600 -33.80 -9.95 0.93
C ASN A 600 -35.09 -9.65 0.13
N MET A 601 -36.23 -9.90 0.78
CA MET A 601 -37.56 -9.68 0.22
C MET A 601 -37.78 -8.28 -0.34
N GLU A 602 -37.27 -7.25 0.34
CA GLU A 602 -37.52 -5.85 -0.06
C GLU A 602 -36.83 -5.52 -1.38
N LEU A 603 -35.62 -6.05 -1.59
CA LEU A 603 -34.85 -5.86 -2.82
C LEU A 603 -35.49 -6.59 -4.02
N ILE A 604 -35.91 -7.84 -3.84
CA ILE A 604 -36.53 -8.63 -4.91
C ILE A 604 -37.89 -8.05 -5.29
N ASN A 605 -38.73 -7.71 -4.31
CA ASN A 605 -40.05 -7.13 -4.58
C ASN A 605 -39.93 -5.77 -5.28
N ARG A 606 -38.91 -4.97 -4.93
CA ARG A 606 -38.64 -3.70 -5.62
C ARG A 606 -38.23 -3.91 -7.08
N LEU A 607 -37.39 -4.91 -7.35
CA LEU A 607 -37.01 -5.27 -8.72
C LEU A 607 -38.23 -5.70 -9.55
N LEU A 608 -39.10 -6.55 -8.98
CA LEU A 608 -40.31 -7.03 -9.66
C LEU A 608 -41.29 -5.89 -9.97
N LEU A 609 -41.46 -4.96 -9.04
CA LEU A 609 -42.27 -3.76 -9.26
C LEU A 609 -41.71 -2.89 -10.39
N ASP A 610 -40.40 -2.61 -10.36
CA ASP A 610 -39.73 -1.82 -11.39
C ASP A 610 -39.78 -2.50 -12.77
N ALA A 611 -39.66 -3.83 -12.81
CA ALA A 611 -39.81 -4.61 -14.02
C ALA A 611 -41.23 -4.48 -14.60
N GLY A 612 -42.28 -4.45 -13.76
CA GLY A 612 -43.66 -4.21 -14.17
C GLY A 612 -43.89 -2.80 -14.72
N ILE A 613 -43.40 -1.78 -14.02
CA ILE A 613 -43.52 -0.36 -14.43
C ILE A 613 -42.82 -0.13 -15.78
N THR A 614 -41.60 -0.65 -15.94
CA THR A 614 -40.84 -0.51 -17.18
C THR A 614 -41.43 -1.32 -18.35
N ALA A 615 -42.22 -2.36 -18.07
CA ALA A 615 -42.95 -3.12 -19.10
C ALA A 615 -44.09 -2.30 -19.72
N GLU A 616 -44.88 -1.60 -18.90
CA GLU A 616 -45.95 -0.71 -19.38
C GLU A 616 -45.40 0.46 -20.21
N LEU A 617 -44.24 1.01 -19.84
CA LEU A 617 -43.56 2.03 -20.65
C LEU A 617 -43.08 1.47 -21.99
N ALA A 618 -42.52 0.25 -22.01
CA ALA A 618 -42.09 -0.39 -23.25
C ALA A 618 -43.27 -0.66 -24.20
N LYS A 619 -44.44 -1.00 -23.66
CA LYS A 619 -45.68 -1.12 -24.44
C LYS A 619 -46.05 0.21 -25.10
N TYR A 620 -45.99 1.31 -24.35
CA TYR A 620 -46.20 2.65 -24.91
C TYR A 620 -45.21 2.98 -26.06
N TRP A 621 -43.93 2.65 -25.91
CA TRP A 621 -42.95 2.84 -26.99
C TRP A 621 -43.23 1.98 -28.22
N SER A 622 -43.79 0.79 -28.06
CA SER A 622 -44.18 -0.09 -29.17
C SER A 622 -45.38 0.42 -29.96
N GLU A 623 -46.25 1.20 -29.34
CA GLU A 623 -47.44 1.80 -29.96
C GLU A 623 -47.11 3.09 -30.74
N GLN A 624 -45.92 3.68 -30.53
CA GLN A 624 -45.46 4.87 -31.25
C GLN A 624 -44.90 4.53 -32.64
N ARG A 625 -45.11 5.41 -33.64
CA ARG A 625 -44.50 5.26 -34.97
C ARG A 625 -42.98 5.41 -34.88
N PRO A 626 -42.19 4.59 -35.61
CA PRO A 626 -40.74 4.74 -35.64
C PRO A 626 -40.37 6.11 -36.19
N ASN A 627 -39.50 6.83 -35.48
CA ASN A 627 -38.98 8.12 -35.90
C ASN A 627 -37.54 7.92 -36.38
N GLU A 628 -37.24 8.22 -37.65
CA GLU A 628 -35.91 7.96 -38.27
C GLU A 628 -34.77 8.73 -37.59
N THR A 629 -35.09 9.78 -36.83
CA THR A 629 -34.12 10.60 -36.08
C THR A 629 -33.69 10.01 -34.74
N ILE A 630 -34.43 9.04 -34.19
CA ILE A 630 -34.17 8.48 -32.86
C ILE A 630 -33.59 7.07 -33.01
N LYS A 631 -32.33 6.90 -32.61
CA LYS A 631 -31.62 5.61 -32.70
C LYS A 631 -32.09 4.58 -31.67
N ALA A 632 -32.27 5.01 -30.43
CA ALA A 632 -32.70 4.15 -29.32
C ALA A 632 -33.39 4.95 -28.21
N LYS A 633 -34.28 4.28 -27.46
CA LYS A 633 -34.94 4.76 -26.25
C LYS A 633 -34.56 3.81 -25.11
N PHE A 634 -34.29 4.34 -23.92
CA PHE A 634 -33.98 3.51 -22.76
C PHE A 634 -34.56 4.07 -21.48
N VAL A 635 -34.78 3.18 -20.52
CA VAL A 635 -35.16 3.51 -19.14
C VAL A 635 -34.24 2.75 -18.20
N ALA A 636 -33.50 3.48 -17.38
CA ALA A 636 -32.68 2.95 -16.29
C ALA A 636 -33.40 3.24 -14.97
N THR A 637 -33.58 2.23 -14.13
CA THR A 637 -34.37 2.32 -12.90
C THR A 637 -33.55 2.07 -11.64
N ASP A 638 -34.13 2.44 -10.51
CA ASP A 638 -33.52 2.25 -9.20
C ASP A 638 -33.44 0.75 -8.85
N GLY A 639 -34.32 -0.11 -9.35
CA GLY A 639 -34.28 -1.56 -9.15
C GLY A 639 -33.09 -2.26 -9.79
N GLY A 640 -32.33 -1.59 -10.67
CA GLY A 640 -31.27 -2.19 -11.48
C GLY A 640 -31.77 -2.71 -12.84
N VAL A 641 -33.04 -2.46 -13.19
CA VAL A 641 -33.57 -2.79 -14.52
C VAL A 641 -33.23 -1.66 -15.48
N THR A 642 -32.51 -1.99 -16.55
CA THR A 642 -32.32 -1.12 -17.72
C THR A 642 -32.98 -1.76 -18.92
N ARG A 643 -33.97 -1.09 -19.52
CA ARG A 643 -34.60 -1.53 -20.77
C ARG A 643 -34.18 -0.63 -21.92
N VAL A 644 -33.74 -1.22 -23.02
CA VAL A 644 -33.36 -0.53 -24.27
C VAL A 644 -34.31 -0.97 -25.39
N TYR A 645 -34.79 -0.01 -26.17
CA TYR A 645 -35.71 -0.22 -27.29
C TYR A 645 -35.22 0.56 -28.53
N PRO A 646 -35.19 -0.05 -29.73
CA PRO A 646 -35.50 -1.45 -30.05
C PRO A 646 -34.41 -2.43 -29.58
N ALA A 647 -34.71 -3.73 -29.55
CA ALA A 647 -33.78 -4.76 -29.08
C ALA A 647 -32.44 -4.79 -29.85
N SER A 648 -32.43 -4.40 -31.13
CA SER A 648 -31.21 -4.27 -31.95
C SER A 648 -30.25 -3.21 -31.42
N ALA A 649 -30.74 -2.17 -30.73
CA ALA A 649 -29.88 -1.17 -30.10
C ALA A 649 -29.27 -1.66 -28.78
N GLY A 650 -29.83 -2.73 -28.19
CA GLY A 650 -29.31 -3.32 -26.95
C GLY A 650 -27.93 -3.96 -27.11
N SER A 651 -27.60 -4.50 -28.29
CA SER A 651 -26.27 -5.06 -28.56
C SER A 651 -25.17 -4.00 -28.71
N GLU A 652 -25.54 -2.75 -29.02
CA GLU A 652 -24.62 -1.60 -29.08
C GLU A 652 -24.47 -0.90 -27.72
N TRP A 653 -25.19 -1.35 -26.69
CA TRP A 653 -25.17 -0.75 -25.36
C TRP A 653 -23.88 -1.14 -24.62
N THR A 654 -22.96 -0.18 -24.49
CA THR A 654 -21.65 -0.38 -23.85
C THR A 654 -21.58 0.14 -22.42
N GLU A 655 -22.66 0.73 -21.91
CA GLU A 655 -22.72 1.30 -20.56
C GLU A 655 -22.88 0.22 -19.48
N GLN A 656 -22.48 0.55 -18.25
CA GLN A 656 -22.59 -0.36 -17.11
C GLN A 656 -24.05 -0.69 -16.80
N ALA A 657 -24.36 -1.99 -16.64
CA ALA A 657 -25.72 -2.47 -16.38
C ALA A 657 -26.24 -2.11 -14.97
N GLU A 658 -25.35 -1.99 -13.99
CA GLU A 658 -25.72 -1.52 -12.65
C GLU A 658 -25.99 -0.01 -12.68
N THR A 659 -27.26 0.36 -12.55
CA THR A 659 -27.74 1.75 -12.68
C THR A 659 -27.10 2.68 -11.66
N TYR A 660 -26.75 2.17 -10.48
CA TYR A 660 -26.06 2.94 -9.43
C TYR A 660 -24.61 3.26 -9.76
N LYS A 661 -24.01 2.64 -10.78
CA LYS A 661 -22.67 2.98 -11.26
C LYS A 661 -22.67 3.87 -12.51
N SER A 662 -23.78 3.89 -13.24
CA SER A 662 -23.93 4.66 -14.46
C SER A 662 -23.75 6.16 -14.22
N SER A 663 -22.79 6.77 -14.91
CA SER A 663 -22.49 8.21 -14.80
C SER A 663 -23.71 9.06 -15.17
N PHE A 664 -24.38 8.75 -16.28
CA PHE A 664 -25.56 9.51 -16.73
C PHE A 664 -26.68 9.51 -15.70
N TYR A 665 -26.92 8.38 -15.01
CA TYR A 665 -28.02 8.23 -14.07
C TYR A 665 -27.87 9.16 -12.86
N LYS A 666 -26.66 9.24 -12.30
CA LYS A 666 -26.34 10.15 -11.19
C LYS A 666 -26.50 11.62 -11.57
N ARG A 667 -26.03 11.99 -12.77
CA ARG A 667 -26.09 13.36 -13.29
C ARG A 667 -27.52 13.81 -13.57
N SER A 668 -28.36 12.93 -14.11
CA SER A 668 -29.77 13.22 -14.36
C SER A 668 -30.57 13.46 -13.08
N LEU A 669 -30.14 12.93 -11.94
CA LEU A 669 -30.81 13.14 -10.64
C LEU A 669 -30.41 14.46 -9.97
N ASP A 670 -29.23 14.99 -10.26
CA ASP A 670 -28.74 16.23 -9.66
C ASP A 670 -29.20 17.49 -10.44
N ASN A 671 -29.72 17.33 -11.66
CA ASN A 671 -30.08 18.43 -12.55
C ASN A 671 -31.56 18.38 -12.94
N ASP A 672 -32.25 19.53 -12.89
CA ASP A 672 -33.64 19.68 -13.33
C ASP A 672 -33.80 19.91 -14.85
N VAL A 673 -32.74 19.72 -15.63
CA VAL A 673 -32.67 19.99 -17.08
C VAL A 673 -32.31 18.76 -17.88
N TYR A 674 -32.55 18.80 -19.19
CA TYR A 674 -32.11 17.72 -20.08
C TYR A 674 -30.58 17.67 -20.14
N ILE A 675 -30.03 16.51 -19.75
CA ILE A 675 -28.60 16.25 -19.73
C ILE A 675 -28.20 15.48 -20.99
N PHE A 676 -27.29 16.07 -21.74
CA PHE A 676 -26.61 15.39 -22.83
C PHE A 676 -25.34 14.71 -22.29
N THR A 677 -24.89 13.64 -22.94
CA THR A 677 -23.64 12.93 -22.58
C THR A 677 -22.89 12.63 -23.87
N SER A 678 -21.58 12.84 -23.89
CA SER A 678 -20.75 12.61 -25.08
C SER A 678 -20.35 11.13 -25.19
N ALA A 679 -20.53 10.53 -26.36
CA ALA A 679 -20.00 9.19 -26.64
C ALA A 679 -18.46 9.20 -26.67
N PRO A 680 -17.77 8.12 -26.28
CA PRO A 680 -16.34 7.97 -26.52
C PRO A 680 -16.12 7.32 -27.89
N ASN A 681 -15.25 7.94 -28.71
CA ASN A 681 -14.65 7.42 -29.96
C ASN A 681 -15.40 7.74 -31.27
N ALA A 682 -14.96 8.81 -31.92
CA ALA A 682 -14.80 8.81 -33.37
C ALA A 682 -13.63 9.73 -33.73
N ASN A 683 -12.70 9.27 -34.55
CA ASN A 683 -11.52 10.03 -34.97
C ASN A 683 -11.74 10.68 -36.35
N ASN A 684 -11.18 11.88 -36.47
CA ASN A 684 -10.74 12.61 -37.67
C ASN A 684 -11.74 13.05 -38.75
N GLY A 685 -11.80 14.37 -38.93
CA GLY A 685 -12.22 15.06 -40.16
C GLY A 685 -12.20 16.58 -39.96
N LYS A 686 -11.64 17.36 -40.90
CA LYS A 686 -11.48 18.82 -40.80
C LYS A 686 -12.57 19.59 -41.56
N TYR A 687 -12.86 20.78 -41.01
CA TYR A 687 -13.36 22.04 -41.61
C TYR A 687 -14.81 22.51 -41.31
N VAL A 688 -14.86 23.83 -41.02
CA VAL A 688 -15.94 24.82 -40.75
C VAL A 688 -16.86 24.54 -39.54
N PHE A 689 -16.86 25.45 -38.57
CA PHE A 689 -17.31 25.21 -37.19
C PHE A 689 -18.57 26.02 -36.81
N VAL A 690 -19.72 25.35 -36.71
CA VAL A 690 -20.80 25.74 -35.78
C VAL A 690 -20.64 24.83 -34.56
N ILE A 691 -20.26 25.38 -33.40
CA ILE A 691 -19.87 24.56 -32.25
C ILE A 691 -20.98 24.58 -31.21
N ILE A 692 -21.68 23.46 -31.06
CA ILE A 692 -22.48 23.21 -29.85
C ILE A 692 -21.55 22.60 -28.81
N ILE A 693 -21.17 23.40 -27.83
CA ILE A 693 -20.31 23.04 -26.71
C ILE A 693 -21.21 22.61 -25.56
N HIS A 694 -20.93 21.46 -24.96
CA HIS A 694 -21.63 21.03 -23.76
C HIS A 694 -21.20 21.87 -22.52
N GLN A 695 -21.79 21.63 -21.35
CA GLN A 695 -21.29 22.07 -20.03
C GLN A 695 -19.81 21.81 -19.74
N TYR A 696 -19.19 21.01 -20.59
CA TYR A 696 -17.79 20.68 -20.62
C TYR A 696 -17.32 20.93 -22.05
N PRO A 697 -16.08 21.41 -22.29
CA PRO A 697 -15.57 21.74 -23.61
C PRO A 697 -15.36 20.49 -24.49
N ILE A 698 -16.47 19.87 -24.88
CA ILE A 698 -16.59 18.65 -25.68
C ILE A 698 -17.63 18.95 -26.75
N LEU A 699 -17.23 18.78 -28.01
CA LEU A 699 -18.05 19.11 -29.18
C LEU A 699 -19.18 18.11 -29.39
N PHE A 700 -20.38 18.62 -29.74
CA PHE A 700 -21.56 17.79 -30.04
C PHE A 700 -21.98 17.82 -31.52
N PHE A 701 -21.80 18.95 -32.21
CA PHE A 701 -22.18 19.11 -33.61
C PHE A 701 -21.06 19.82 -34.38
N LEU A 702 -20.76 19.32 -35.58
CA LEU A 702 -20.02 19.96 -36.65
C LEU A 702 -20.91 19.88 -37.88
N ASP A 703 -21.42 21.01 -38.35
CA ASP A 703 -22.11 21.04 -39.65
C ASP A 703 -21.07 21.04 -40.76
N LEU A 704 -20.76 19.85 -41.30
CA LEU A 704 -20.51 19.53 -42.72
C LEU A 704 -20.20 18.03 -42.85
N MET A 705 -21.19 17.28 -43.36
CA MET A 705 -21.15 15.88 -43.86
C MET A 705 -20.37 14.83 -43.02
N ASP A 706 -21.14 14.03 -42.29
CA ASP A 706 -20.88 12.62 -41.91
C ASP A 706 -19.63 12.25 -41.10
N ILE A 707 -19.28 12.93 -40.00
CA ILE A 707 -18.45 12.31 -38.93
C ILE A 707 -18.83 12.87 -37.54
N PHE A 708 -19.56 12.08 -36.72
CA PHE A 708 -19.90 12.41 -35.32
C PHE A 708 -18.66 12.30 -34.42
N CYS A 709 -17.91 13.39 -34.23
CA CYS A 709 -16.68 13.41 -33.43
C CYS A 709 -16.88 14.11 -32.07
N PRO A 710 -16.80 13.40 -30.94
CA PRO A 710 -16.64 14.01 -29.62
C PRO A 710 -15.14 14.18 -29.34
N LEU A 711 -14.55 15.27 -29.83
CA LEU A 711 -13.18 15.67 -29.47
C LEU A 711 -13.23 16.71 -28.34
N PHE A 712 -12.42 16.49 -27.30
CA PHE A 712 -12.20 17.46 -26.23
C PHE A 712 -11.44 18.67 -26.82
N ILE A 713 -11.90 19.90 -26.58
CA ILE A 713 -11.37 21.15 -27.21
C ILE A 713 -9.86 21.33 -26.97
N ARG A 714 -9.29 20.63 -25.98
CA ARG A 714 -7.85 20.64 -25.67
C ARG A 714 -6.96 20.07 -26.78
N ASN A 715 -7.44 19.10 -27.58
CA ASN A 715 -6.59 18.42 -28.56
C ASN A 715 -6.43 19.16 -29.90
N SER A 716 -7.20 20.23 -30.14
CA SER A 716 -7.13 20.95 -31.42
C SER A 716 -6.85 22.44 -31.33
N ARG A 717 -7.11 23.14 -30.21
CA ARG A 717 -6.85 24.61 -30.06
C ARG A 717 -6.64 25.05 -28.59
N PHE A 718 -5.40 25.00 -28.09
CA PHE A 718 -5.06 25.30 -26.68
C PHE A 718 -5.32 26.76 -26.25
N SER A 719 -4.92 27.77 -27.04
CA SER A 719 -5.08 29.19 -26.66
C SER A 719 -6.54 29.63 -26.53
N PHE A 720 -7.43 28.95 -27.25
CA PHE A 720 -8.86 29.24 -27.23
C PHE A 720 -9.50 28.83 -25.89
N SER A 721 -9.05 27.72 -25.31
CA SER A 721 -9.59 27.24 -24.02
C SER A 721 -9.19 28.12 -22.83
N GLU A 722 -7.98 28.70 -22.83
CA GLU A 722 -7.52 29.60 -21.76
C GLU A 722 -8.28 30.92 -21.75
N ASN A 723 -8.59 31.47 -22.93
CA ASN A 723 -9.36 32.71 -23.01
C ASN A 723 -10.83 32.54 -22.59
N LEU A 724 -11.44 31.37 -22.83
CA LEU A 724 -12.78 31.08 -22.30
C LEU A 724 -12.81 30.93 -20.77
N ILE A 725 -11.68 30.57 -20.15
CA ILE A 725 -11.53 30.57 -18.69
C ILE A 725 -11.36 32.01 -18.18
N ASN A 726 -10.55 32.83 -18.87
CA ASN A 726 -10.34 34.24 -18.51
C ASN A 726 -11.63 35.06 -18.60
N GLU A 727 -12.47 34.80 -19.59
CA GLU A 727 -13.79 35.45 -19.76
C GLU A 727 -14.88 34.84 -18.87
N SER A 728 -14.51 33.96 -17.92
CA SER A 728 -15.39 33.32 -16.91
C SER A 728 -16.51 32.42 -17.45
N LEU A 729 -16.51 32.07 -18.75
CA LEU A 729 -17.48 31.13 -19.31
C LEU A 729 -17.34 29.75 -18.65
N PHE A 730 -16.10 29.27 -18.52
CA PHE A 730 -15.78 28.01 -17.85
C PHE A 730 -14.89 28.26 -16.63
N SER A 731 -15.18 27.55 -15.54
CA SER A 731 -14.29 27.42 -14.40
C SER A 731 -13.60 26.06 -14.46
N VAL A 732 -12.36 26.00 -13.98
CA VAL A 732 -11.57 24.76 -13.93
C VAL A 732 -11.30 24.41 -12.48
N ASN A 733 -11.51 23.15 -12.14
CA ASN A 733 -10.96 22.57 -10.93
C ASN A 733 -9.93 21.50 -11.29
N ILE A 734 -8.82 21.48 -10.55
CA ILE A 734 -7.73 20.51 -10.75
C ILE A 734 -7.78 19.55 -9.57
N THR A 735 -7.89 18.28 -9.87
CA THR A 735 -7.93 17.20 -8.89
C THR A 735 -6.82 16.19 -9.15
N TYR A 736 -6.49 15.40 -8.14
CA TYR A 736 -5.45 14.39 -8.24
C TYR A 736 -6.05 13.03 -7.92
N ASP A 737 -5.88 12.10 -8.86
CA ASP A 737 -6.21 10.70 -8.66
C ASP A 737 -4.94 9.96 -8.23
N TYR A 738 -4.88 9.61 -6.95
CA TYR A 738 -3.73 8.95 -6.32
C TYR A 738 -3.71 7.43 -6.54
N GLN A 739 -4.79 6.85 -7.07
CA GLN A 739 -4.95 5.41 -7.28
C GLN A 739 -4.95 5.02 -8.77
N ALA A 740 -4.52 5.94 -9.65
CA ALA A 740 -4.46 5.73 -11.08
C ALA A 740 -3.32 4.79 -11.49
N LEU A 741 -3.50 4.11 -12.63
CA LEU A 741 -2.49 3.27 -13.26
C LEU A 741 -1.90 3.99 -14.48
N CYS A 742 -0.59 4.21 -14.48
CA CYS A 742 0.15 4.79 -15.60
C CYS A 742 1.10 3.76 -16.20
N GLU A 743 1.47 3.99 -17.46
CA GLU A 743 2.62 3.34 -18.04
C GLU A 743 3.90 3.92 -17.41
N PRO A 744 4.89 3.08 -17.06
CA PRO A 744 6.13 3.55 -16.46
C PRO A 744 6.80 4.49 -17.44
N THR A 745 7.15 5.68 -16.97
CA THR A 745 8.00 6.57 -17.75
C THR A 745 9.35 5.89 -17.88
N THR A 746 9.72 5.48 -19.09
CA THR A 746 11.13 5.27 -19.38
C THR A 746 11.77 6.64 -19.21
N GLU A 747 12.40 6.86 -18.06
CA GLU A 747 13.37 7.94 -17.99
C GLU A 747 14.36 7.62 -19.10
N SER A 748 14.32 8.40 -20.18
CA SER A 748 15.44 8.50 -21.07
C SER A 748 16.53 9.06 -20.19
N LYS A 749 17.30 8.14 -19.56
CA LYS A 749 18.68 8.41 -19.25
C LYS A 749 19.24 8.82 -20.60
N ALA A 750 19.23 10.13 -20.87
CA ALA A 750 19.86 10.74 -22.02
C ALA A 750 21.16 9.97 -22.16
N ALA A 751 21.31 9.26 -23.27
CA ALA A 751 22.29 8.19 -23.44
C ALA A 751 23.66 8.64 -22.95
N ALA A 752 23.89 8.45 -21.65
CA ALA A 752 25.18 8.54 -21.03
C ALA A 752 25.74 7.18 -21.38
N GLY A 753 26.22 7.08 -22.63
CA GLY A 753 27.04 5.96 -23.04
C GLY A 753 28.06 5.74 -21.93
N LEU A 754 28.21 4.47 -21.52
CA LEU A 754 29.22 4.02 -20.57
C LEU A 754 30.55 4.69 -20.90
N ARG A 755 30.87 5.80 -20.22
CA ARG A 755 32.24 6.32 -20.13
C ARG A 755 32.83 5.81 -18.83
N SER A 756 32.92 4.49 -18.73
CA SER A 756 34.02 3.84 -18.03
C SER A 756 34.79 3.10 -19.11
N VAL A 757 35.80 3.78 -19.69
CA VAL A 757 36.82 3.06 -20.45
C VAL A 757 37.50 2.13 -19.44
N TYR A 758 37.25 0.83 -19.57
CA TYR A 758 37.99 -0.19 -18.86
C TYR A 758 39.44 -0.07 -19.32
N VAL A 759 40.30 0.46 -18.45
CA VAL A 759 41.75 0.40 -18.65
C VAL A 759 42.18 -0.96 -18.09
N PRO A 760 42.52 -1.95 -18.93
CA PRO A 760 42.87 -3.28 -18.45
C PRO A 760 44.08 -3.18 -17.52
N THR A 761 44.00 -3.84 -16.37
CA THR A 761 45.14 -4.00 -15.49
C THR A 761 46.07 -5.06 -16.05
N ILE A 762 47.35 -5.04 -15.65
CA ILE A 762 48.35 -6.02 -16.12
C ILE A 762 47.92 -7.47 -15.83
N ALA A 763 47.04 -7.70 -14.86
CA ALA A 763 46.44 -9.00 -14.57
C ALA A 763 45.45 -9.49 -15.64
N ASP A 764 44.79 -8.58 -16.38
CA ASP A 764 43.82 -8.92 -17.43
C ASP A 764 44.51 -9.30 -18.75
N ILE A 765 45.67 -8.70 -19.03
CA ILE A 765 46.49 -9.00 -20.22
C ILE A 765 47.15 -10.39 -20.08
N LEU A 766 47.43 -10.83 -18.86
CA LEU A 766 48.05 -12.14 -18.58
C LEU A 766 47.07 -13.33 -18.68
N ASN A 767 45.77 -13.10 -18.80
CA ASN A 767 44.75 -14.16 -18.95
C ASN A 767 44.44 -14.56 -20.40
N ILE A 768 45.08 -13.94 -21.41
CA ILE A 768 44.93 -14.32 -22.83
C ILE A 768 45.48 -15.73 -23.11
N GLY A 769 46.39 -16.24 -22.26
CA GLY A 769 46.92 -17.61 -22.36
C GLY A 769 45.86 -18.70 -22.10
N TRP A 770 44.81 -18.40 -21.33
CA TRP A 770 43.78 -19.37 -20.97
C TRP A 770 42.75 -19.56 -22.10
N TRP A 771 42.38 -18.47 -22.79
CA TRP A 771 41.50 -18.50 -23.95
C TRP A 771 42.14 -19.17 -25.18
N ALA A 772 43.45 -19.01 -25.37
CA ALA A 772 44.19 -19.70 -26.43
C ALA A 772 44.29 -21.22 -26.19
N SER A 773 44.37 -21.64 -24.93
CA SER A 773 44.43 -23.06 -24.53
C SER A 773 43.08 -23.76 -24.67
N ALA A 774 41.98 -23.06 -24.36
CA ALA A 774 40.62 -23.57 -24.53
C ALA A 774 40.23 -23.69 -26.02
N ALA A 775 40.60 -22.72 -26.85
CA ALA A 775 40.34 -22.75 -28.29
C ALA A 775 41.09 -23.88 -29.02
N ALA A 776 42.31 -24.22 -28.58
CA ALA A 776 43.08 -25.33 -29.13
C ALA A 776 42.49 -26.72 -28.79
N CYS A 777 41.81 -26.85 -27.64
CA CYS A 777 41.14 -28.09 -27.22
C CYS A 777 39.87 -28.40 -28.04
N VAL A 778 39.14 -27.36 -28.47
CA VAL A 778 37.90 -27.50 -29.27
C VAL A 778 38.18 -27.96 -30.71
N VAL A 779 39.37 -27.66 -31.26
CA VAL A 779 39.78 -28.10 -32.60
C VAL A 779 40.26 -29.56 -32.62
N ALA A 780 40.70 -30.11 -31.49
CA ALA A 780 41.32 -31.45 -31.43
C ALA A 780 40.35 -32.62 -31.20
N HIS A 781 39.14 -32.38 -30.67
CA HIS A 781 38.15 -33.43 -30.40
C HIS A 781 36.83 -33.09 -31.11
N GLY A 782 36.75 -33.49 -32.38
CA GLY A 782 35.54 -33.35 -33.18
C GLY A 782 34.37 -34.12 -32.56
N ASN A 783 33.46 -33.40 -31.91
CA ASN A 783 32.06 -33.78 -31.74
C ASN A 783 31.24 -32.51 -31.57
N CYS A 784 30.49 -32.17 -32.61
CA CYS A 784 29.55 -31.06 -32.64
C CYS A 784 28.26 -31.53 -31.94
N VAL A 785 28.11 -31.23 -30.65
CA VAL A 785 26.80 -31.23 -30.00
C VAL A 785 26.30 -29.79 -30.02
N LEU A 786 25.27 -29.58 -30.82
CA LEU A 786 24.52 -28.36 -30.98
C LEU A 786 23.91 -27.97 -29.62
N PHE A 787 24.52 -27.01 -28.91
CA PHE A 787 23.81 -26.26 -27.87
C PHE A 787 22.98 -25.20 -28.59
N THR A 788 21.71 -25.51 -28.86
CA THR A 788 20.69 -24.48 -29.05
C THR A 788 20.57 -23.75 -27.72
N ALA A 789 21.15 -22.55 -27.63
CA ALA A 789 20.66 -21.59 -26.67
C ALA A 789 19.25 -21.23 -27.14
N ASP A 790 18.25 -21.68 -26.39
CA ASP A 790 16.89 -21.18 -26.53
C ASP A 790 16.95 -19.66 -26.35
N LEU A 791 16.89 -18.94 -27.48
CA LEU A 791 16.44 -17.56 -27.50
C LEU A 791 14.96 -17.65 -27.15
N ASP A 792 14.64 -17.31 -25.90
CA ASP A 792 13.27 -17.09 -25.46
C ASP A 792 12.58 -16.23 -26.52
N GLU A 793 11.58 -16.82 -27.18
CA GLU A 793 10.65 -16.08 -28.02
C GLU A 793 10.06 -14.95 -27.18
N ASP A 794 10.14 -13.73 -27.70
CA ASP A 794 9.53 -12.52 -27.13
C ASP A 794 8.06 -12.79 -26.80
N LEU A 795 7.82 -13.20 -25.55
CA LEU A 795 6.51 -13.28 -24.95
C LEU A 795 6.04 -11.83 -24.88
N SER A 796 5.14 -11.46 -25.79
CA SER A 796 4.46 -10.17 -25.89
C SER A 796 4.44 -9.44 -24.54
N GLU A 797 5.32 -8.47 -24.35
CA GLU A 797 5.37 -7.64 -23.15
C GLU A 797 4.03 -6.89 -23.04
N ILE A 798 3.11 -7.43 -22.27
CA ILE A 798 1.94 -6.69 -21.81
C ILE A 798 2.52 -5.55 -20.97
N PRO A 799 2.27 -4.26 -21.30
CA PRO A 799 2.89 -3.16 -20.59
C PRO A 799 2.55 -3.23 -19.09
N SER A 800 3.58 -3.40 -18.25
CA SER A 800 3.43 -3.40 -16.80
C SER A 800 3.02 -2.01 -16.35
N LYS A 801 1.76 -1.82 -15.97
CA LYS A 801 1.28 -0.52 -15.43
C LYS A 801 1.71 -0.37 -13.98
N GLU A 802 2.14 0.83 -13.60
CA GLU A 802 2.53 1.18 -12.23
C GLU A 802 1.55 2.19 -11.63
N SER A 803 1.42 2.21 -10.29
CA SER A 803 0.57 3.17 -9.60
C SER A 803 1.17 4.56 -9.72
N CYS A 804 0.38 5.52 -10.17
CA CYS A 804 0.82 6.89 -10.40
C CYS A 804 -0.22 7.89 -9.91
N ILE A 805 0.23 9.13 -9.72
CA ILE A 805 -0.68 10.25 -9.46
C ILE A 805 -1.06 10.84 -10.81
N LYS A 806 -2.35 10.83 -11.14
CA LYS A 806 -2.87 11.43 -12.37
C LYS A 806 -3.59 12.73 -12.05
N GLU A 807 -3.09 13.83 -12.60
CA GLU A 807 -3.79 15.11 -12.57
C GLU A 807 -5.03 15.04 -13.49
N GLN A 808 -6.20 15.32 -12.93
CA GLN A 808 -7.46 15.39 -13.64
C GLN A 808 -7.94 16.84 -13.64
N LYS A 809 -8.12 17.42 -14.83
CA LYS A 809 -8.70 18.75 -15.02
C LYS A 809 -10.15 18.60 -15.43
N GLN A 810 -11.06 19.15 -14.64
CA GLN A 810 -12.48 19.18 -14.98
C GLN A 810 -12.94 20.63 -15.11
N TYR A 811 -13.80 20.85 -16.11
CA TYR A 811 -14.35 22.17 -16.44
C TYR A 811 -15.80 22.21 -15.98
N PHE A 812 -16.36 23.35 -15.61
CA PHE A 812 -17.80 23.46 -15.35
C PHE A 812 -18.25 24.92 -15.54
N PHE A 813 -19.56 25.15 -15.64
CA PHE A 813 -20.09 26.51 -15.69
C PHE A 813 -20.04 27.15 -14.31
N GLY A 814 -19.12 28.10 -14.14
CA GLY A 814 -19.01 28.90 -12.93
C GLY A 814 -20.11 29.94 -12.82
N ASN A 815 -20.38 30.64 -13.93
CA ASN A 815 -21.29 31.78 -14.02
C ASN A 815 -22.67 31.38 -14.58
N ASN A 816 -23.73 32.04 -14.11
CA ASN A 816 -25.13 31.81 -14.51
C ASN A 816 -25.59 32.68 -15.68
N GLU A 817 -24.74 33.58 -16.18
CA GLU A 817 -25.05 34.37 -17.36
C GLU A 817 -25.35 33.49 -18.57
N THR A 818 -26.27 33.96 -19.41
CA THR A 818 -26.79 33.22 -20.57
C THR A 818 -26.00 33.52 -21.84
N THR A 819 -25.39 34.70 -21.95
CA THR A 819 -24.66 35.14 -23.14
C THR A 819 -23.29 35.68 -22.77
N PHE A 820 -22.27 35.24 -23.50
CA PHE A 820 -20.88 35.67 -23.32
C PHE A 820 -20.35 36.12 -24.67
N LYS A 821 -19.61 37.22 -24.68
CA LYS A 821 -18.99 37.79 -25.88
C LYS A 821 -17.57 38.20 -25.54
N GLY A 822 -16.63 37.85 -26.39
CA GLY A 822 -15.23 38.19 -26.16
C GLY A 822 -14.43 38.17 -27.45
N THR A 823 -13.19 38.63 -27.35
CA THR A 823 -12.22 38.60 -28.45
C THR A 823 -10.99 37.83 -28.01
N VAL A 824 -10.58 36.83 -28.79
CA VAL A 824 -9.40 35.99 -28.54
C VAL A 824 -8.28 36.46 -29.44
N ASP A 825 -7.27 37.09 -28.85
CA ASP A 825 -6.08 37.51 -29.57
C ASP A 825 -5.08 36.34 -29.66
N CYS A 826 -4.90 35.83 -30.87
CA CYS A 826 -3.79 34.94 -31.24
C CYS A 826 -2.66 35.80 -31.83
N GLN A 827 -1.40 35.36 -31.73
CA GLN A 827 -0.21 36.14 -32.09
C GLN A 827 -0.29 36.90 -33.44
N ASN A 828 -1.05 36.40 -34.43
CA ASN A 828 -1.30 37.06 -35.73
C ASN A 828 -2.79 37.30 -36.10
N CYS A 829 -3.77 36.97 -35.24
CA CYS A 829 -5.19 37.23 -35.54
C CYS A 829 -6.05 37.37 -34.28
N SER A 830 -6.99 38.32 -34.29
CA SER A 830 -8.03 38.43 -33.27
C SER A 830 -9.31 37.73 -33.74
N ARG A 831 -9.91 36.90 -32.87
CA ARG A 831 -11.15 36.16 -33.16
C ARG A 831 -12.25 36.65 -32.26
N GLN A 832 -13.37 37.09 -32.83
CA GLN A 832 -14.56 37.37 -32.03
C GLN A 832 -15.32 36.07 -31.79
N PHE A 833 -15.84 35.93 -30.57
CA PHE A 833 -16.74 34.85 -30.24
C PHE A 833 -18.00 35.33 -29.53
N ILE A 834 -19.07 34.57 -29.76
CA ILE A 834 -20.35 34.70 -29.07
C ILE A 834 -20.74 33.31 -28.60
N ALA A 835 -20.99 33.16 -27.30
CA ALA A 835 -21.49 31.94 -26.70
C ALA A 835 -22.84 32.20 -26.03
N GLU A 836 -23.84 31.36 -26.32
CA GLU A 836 -25.19 31.46 -25.78
C GLU A 836 -25.63 30.11 -25.20
N LYS A 837 -26.04 30.09 -23.93
CA LYS A 837 -26.52 28.88 -23.25
C LYS A 837 -27.94 28.54 -23.68
N LEU A 838 -28.17 27.31 -24.14
CA LEU A 838 -29.50 26.88 -24.56
C LEU A 838 -30.40 26.62 -23.34
N PRO A 839 -31.63 27.18 -23.30
CA PRO A 839 -32.51 27.04 -22.15
C PRO A 839 -32.93 25.57 -21.94
N LYS A 840 -33.06 25.16 -20.67
CA LYS A 840 -33.48 23.80 -20.25
C LYS A 840 -32.56 22.65 -20.71
N THR A 841 -31.33 22.97 -21.08
CA THR A 841 -30.31 21.97 -21.42
C THR A 841 -28.97 22.38 -20.82
N ASN A 842 -28.01 21.46 -20.83
CA ASN A 842 -26.63 21.74 -20.50
C ASN A 842 -25.76 22.05 -21.73
N LEU A 843 -26.37 22.45 -22.85
CA LEU A 843 -25.69 22.80 -24.10
C LEU A 843 -25.49 24.32 -24.24
N VAL A 844 -24.42 24.69 -24.92
CA VAL A 844 -24.04 26.06 -25.23
C VAL A 844 -23.76 26.16 -26.71
N PHE A 845 -24.43 27.10 -27.34
CA PHE A 845 -24.26 27.43 -28.73
C PHE A 845 -23.13 28.45 -28.87
N HIS A 846 -22.11 28.13 -29.66
CA HIS A 846 -20.91 28.95 -29.77
C HIS A 846 -20.57 29.26 -31.23
N ILE A 847 -20.41 30.55 -31.52
CA ILE A 847 -20.04 31.10 -32.83
C ILE A 847 -18.64 31.70 -32.72
N ILE A 848 -17.74 31.34 -33.65
CA ILE A 848 -16.36 31.84 -33.70
C ILE A 848 -16.03 32.28 -35.13
N SER A 849 -15.34 33.41 -35.28
CA SER A 849 -14.77 33.83 -36.56
C SER A 849 -13.53 33.00 -36.95
N ASP A 850 -13.42 32.59 -38.22
CA ASP A 850 -12.35 31.71 -38.68
C ASP A 850 -10.97 32.38 -38.73
N CYS A 851 -9.91 31.62 -38.45
CA CYS A 851 -8.53 32.04 -38.64
C CYS A 851 -7.62 30.80 -38.78
N ALA A 852 -6.73 30.83 -39.77
CA ALA A 852 -5.76 29.77 -40.04
C ALA A 852 -4.60 29.80 -39.04
N ASP A 853 -4.13 28.60 -38.68
CA ASP A 853 -2.98 28.27 -37.82
C ASP A 853 -3.15 28.32 -36.29
N LEU A 854 -2.93 27.15 -35.68
CA LEU A 854 -1.95 26.90 -34.61
C LEU A 854 -2.01 25.42 -34.19
N ASN A 855 -0.87 24.72 -34.33
CA ASN A 855 -0.59 23.46 -33.62
C ASN A 855 0.35 23.79 -32.45
N PRO A 856 -0.11 23.66 -31.19
CA PRO A 856 0.80 23.54 -30.07
C PRO A 856 0.99 22.06 -29.69
N GLU A 857 2.25 21.67 -29.50
CA GLU A 857 2.63 20.37 -28.93
C GLU A 857 2.15 20.24 -27.47
N LEU A 858 1.74 19.04 -27.10
CA LEU A 858 1.20 18.69 -25.79
C LEU A 858 2.30 18.03 -24.95
N SER A 859 2.71 18.67 -23.86
CA SER A 859 3.43 18.03 -22.76
C SER A 859 2.47 17.85 -21.59
N LEU A 860 2.15 16.60 -21.24
CA LEU A 860 1.32 16.26 -20.08
C LEU A 860 1.98 15.18 -19.24
N THR A 861 2.92 15.60 -18.41
CA THR A 861 3.19 14.95 -17.12
C THR A 861 3.53 16.07 -16.14
N ALA A 862 2.57 16.46 -15.32
CA ALA A 862 2.83 17.33 -14.19
C ALA A 862 3.11 16.44 -12.97
N PRO A 863 4.21 16.67 -12.23
CA PRO A 863 4.34 16.10 -10.89
C PRO A 863 3.20 16.65 -10.04
N GLY A 864 2.61 15.80 -9.18
CA GLY A 864 1.56 16.22 -8.24
C GLY A 864 1.99 17.39 -7.34
N PRO A 865 1.13 17.87 -6.42
CA PRO A 865 1.42 19.09 -5.67
C PRO A 865 2.75 18.99 -4.90
N ASP A 866 3.48 20.09 -4.75
CA ASP A 866 4.78 20.03 -4.08
C ASP A 866 4.60 19.62 -2.61
N PRO A 867 5.11 18.44 -2.17
CA PRO A 867 4.85 17.94 -0.82
C PRO A 867 5.54 18.78 0.24
N CYS A 868 6.63 19.48 -0.11
CA CYS A 868 7.34 20.39 0.77
C CYS A 868 6.45 21.56 1.20
N LYS A 869 5.58 22.06 0.31
CA LYS A 869 4.61 23.12 0.63
C LYS A 869 3.47 22.61 1.51
N ILE A 870 3.03 21.38 1.28
CA ILE A 870 1.97 20.74 2.10
C ILE A 870 2.49 20.51 3.53
N ALA A 871 3.74 20.10 3.69
CA ALA A 871 4.32 19.84 5.00
C ALA A 871 4.48 21.10 5.87
N GLN A 872 4.53 22.29 5.28
CA GLN A 872 4.58 23.55 6.04
C GLN A 872 3.25 23.85 6.75
N ASN A 873 2.12 23.51 6.12
CA ASN A 873 0.77 23.65 6.68
C ASN A 873 0.05 22.30 6.63
N PRO A 874 0.39 21.36 7.52
CA PRO A 874 -0.21 20.03 7.51
C PRO A 874 -1.71 20.08 7.85
N ARG A 875 -2.47 19.13 7.30
CA ARG A 875 -3.89 18.95 7.65
C ARG A 875 -4.03 18.61 9.14
N TYR A 876 -5.14 19.06 9.74
CA TYR A 876 -5.45 18.74 11.15
C TYR A 876 -5.59 17.24 11.37
N ARG A 877 -5.05 16.78 12.50
CA ARG A 877 -5.06 15.39 12.97
C ARG A 877 -5.15 15.34 14.49
N LYS A 878 -5.61 14.20 15.01
CA LYS A 878 -5.65 13.92 16.44
C LYS A 878 -4.66 12.82 16.80
N ASP A 879 -3.77 13.10 17.74
CA ASP A 879 -2.82 12.10 18.21
C ASP A 879 -3.49 10.97 19.00
N PRO A 880 -2.89 9.77 19.01
CA PRO A 880 -3.33 8.67 19.86
C PRO A 880 -3.42 9.06 21.34
N LYS A 881 -4.49 8.65 22.02
CA LYS A 881 -4.77 9.05 23.42
C LYS A 881 -3.78 8.47 24.43
N HIS A 882 -3.20 7.32 24.12
CA HIS A 882 -2.33 6.58 25.04
C HIS A 882 -0.95 6.44 24.42
N CYS A 883 0.05 6.96 25.12
CA CYS A 883 1.45 6.71 24.86
C CYS A 883 2.03 5.93 26.03
N PHE A 884 2.88 4.94 25.74
CA PHE A 884 3.60 4.17 26.74
C PHE A 884 5.10 4.37 26.55
N ASP A 885 5.63 5.42 27.17
CA ASP A 885 7.05 5.76 27.15
C ASP A 885 7.64 5.84 28.58
N ASN A 886 8.97 5.89 28.63
CA ASN A 886 9.83 6.16 29.78
C ASN A 886 9.28 5.76 31.19
N ASN A 887 9.42 4.49 31.56
CA ASN A 887 9.15 4.04 32.93
C ASN A 887 10.44 4.14 33.78
N SER A 888 10.34 4.67 35.02
CA SER A 888 11.47 4.94 35.93
C SER A 888 12.33 3.71 36.27
N SER A 889 11.78 2.51 36.08
CA SER A 889 12.43 1.21 36.28
C SER A 889 13.05 0.60 35.01
N ASP A 890 13.10 1.33 33.89
CA ASP A 890 13.66 0.82 32.62
C ASP A 890 15.18 0.85 32.64
N GLU A 891 15.79 -0.34 32.53
CA GLU A 891 17.25 -0.50 32.56
C GLU A 891 17.80 -0.58 31.14
N ALA A 892 18.94 0.07 30.94
CA ALA A 892 19.67 0.05 29.67
C ALA A 892 20.31 -1.34 29.46
N MET A 893 19.56 -2.29 28.89
CA MET A 893 20.14 -3.50 28.32
C MET A 893 20.77 -3.16 26.98
N CYS A 894 22.05 -2.80 27.03
CA CYS A 894 22.91 -2.82 25.86
C CYS A 894 23.53 -4.21 25.73
N ARG A 895 23.69 -4.69 24.50
CA ARG A 895 24.51 -5.88 24.19
C ARG A 895 25.96 -5.59 24.58
N ARG A 896 26.32 -5.76 25.85
CA ARG A 896 27.71 -6.00 26.24
C ARG A 896 28.06 -7.31 25.59
N ASN A 897 29.10 -7.33 24.77
CA ASN A 897 29.72 -8.59 24.36
C ASN A 897 29.89 -9.43 25.64
N ALA A 898 29.07 -10.46 25.80
CA ALA A 898 29.46 -11.58 26.62
C ALA A 898 30.76 -12.05 25.95
N GLY A 899 31.88 -11.77 26.62
CA GLY A 899 33.19 -12.19 26.13
C GLY A 899 33.05 -13.63 25.70
N SER A 900 33.38 -13.89 24.43
CA SER A 900 33.47 -15.25 23.93
C SER A 900 34.31 -16.06 24.92
N PRO A 901 33.81 -17.20 25.44
CA PRO A 901 34.58 -18.02 26.37
C PRO A 901 35.82 -18.63 25.70
N LEU A 902 35.93 -18.49 24.38
CA LEU A 902 36.99 -19.02 23.52
C LEU A 902 38.37 -18.38 23.72
N LEU A 903 38.45 -17.16 24.27
CA LEU A 903 39.75 -16.52 24.57
C LEU A 903 40.38 -17.03 25.87
N SER A 904 39.59 -17.60 26.79
CA SER A 904 40.13 -18.26 27.99
C SER A 904 40.64 -19.67 27.72
N SER A 905 40.05 -20.38 26.73
CA SER A 905 40.47 -21.72 26.35
C SER A 905 41.72 -21.73 25.47
N LEU A 906 41.94 -20.69 24.66
CA LEU A 906 43.14 -20.59 23.80
C LEU A 906 44.41 -20.34 24.62
N LEU A 907 44.31 -19.60 25.73
CA LEU A 907 45.45 -19.35 26.62
C LEU A 907 45.88 -20.60 27.40
N MET A 908 44.94 -21.49 27.72
CA MET A 908 45.21 -22.78 28.37
C MET A 908 45.77 -23.85 27.42
N LEU A 909 45.58 -23.68 26.10
CA LEU A 909 46.14 -24.55 25.06
C LEU A 909 47.53 -24.12 24.56
N LEU A 910 47.95 -22.88 24.83
CA LEU A 910 49.27 -22.36 24.44
C LEU A 910 50.37 -22.61 25.49
N LEU A 911 50.01 -22.84 26.75
CA LEU A 911 50.96 -23.16 27.83
C LEU A 911 51.69 -24.52 27.66
N PRO A 912 51.06 -25.61 27.17
CA PRO A 912 51.76 -26.87 26.90
C PRO A 912 52.70 -26.79 25.68
N VAL A 913 52.32 -26.01 24.67
CA VAL A 913 53.11 -25.85 23.42
C VAL A 913 54.38 -25.05 23.68
N PHE A 914 54.30 -24.01 24.53
CA PHE A 914 55.47 -23.22 24.92
C PHE A 914 56.45 -24.00 25.81
N MET A 915 55.95 -24.92 26.65
CA MET A 915 56.78 -25.82 27.46
C MET A 915 57.42 -26.97 26.65
N CYS A 916 56.77 -27.45 25.58
CA CYS A 916 57.39 -28.43 24.66
C CYS A 916 58.53 -27.82 23.83
N CYS A 917 58.46 -26.53 23.47
CA CYS A 917 59.49 -25.87 22.67
C CYS A 917 60.78 -25.54 23.45
N LEU A 918 60.76 -25.57 24.79
CA LEU A 918 61.94 -25.33 25.63
C LEU A 918 62.72 -26.62 25.99
N GLY A 919 62.22 -27.80 25.60
CA GLY A 919 62.73 -29.10 26.06
C GLY A 919 63.45 -29.98 25.04
N SER A 920 63.75 -29.53 23.83
CA SER A 920 64.38 -30.41 22.82
C SER A 920 65.38 -29.67 21.92
N VAL A 921 66.50 -29.28 22.53
CA VAL A 921 67.74 -29.00 21.81
C VAL A 921 68.41 -30.34 21.51
N HIS A 922 68.06 -30.97 20.38
CA HIS A 922 68.90 -31.92 19.61
C HIS A 922 68.07 -32.63 18.52
N LEU A 923 67.67 -31.91 17.45
CA LEU A 923 67.50 -32.50 16.11
C LEU A 923 67.21 -31.41 15.05
N SER A 924 68.19 -30.59 14.71
CA SER A 924 68.04 -29.56 13.66
C SER A 924 69.23 -29.56 12.71
N ILE A 925 69.46 -30.67 12.01
CA ILE A 925 70.42 -30.73 10.88
C ILE A 925 69.86 -31.44 9.63
N SER A 926 68.69 -32.11 9.67
CA SER A 926 68.19 -32.87 8.50
C SER A 926 67.02 -32.25 7.72
N LEU A 927 66.58 -31.02 8.04
CA LEU A 927 65.46 -30.36 7.34
C LEU A 927 65.84 -29.08 6.56
N SER A 928 67.14 -28.75 6.47
CA SER A 928 67.64 -27.62 5.68
C SER A 928 68.14 -28.01 4.28
N LEU A 929 68.16 -29.30 3.94
CA LEU A 929 68.61 -29.79 2.62
C LEU A 929 67.48 -30.08 1.62
N SER A 930 66.21 -30.11 2.05
CA SER A 930 65.08 -30.40 1.14
C SER A 930 64.40 -29.14 0.60
N LEU A 931 64.53 -27.99 1.27
CA LEU A 931 64.00 -26.71 0.77
C LEU A 931 64.96 -25.93 -0.14
N SER A 932 66.26 -26.25 -0.12
CA SER A 932 67.24 -25.60 -1.00
C SER A 932 67.27 -26.19 -2.41
N LEU A 933 66.87 -27.46 -2.59
CA LEU A 933 66.82 -28.11 -3.90
C LEU A 933 65.57 -27.74 -4.71
N SER A 934 64.44 -27.44 -4.05
CA SER A 934 63.19 -27.05 -4.73
C SER A 934 63.24 -25.60 -5.25
N LEU A 935 63.89 -24.69 -4.51
CA LEU A 935 64.11 -23.32 -4.99
C LEU A 935 65.10 -23.27 -6.16
N TYR A 936 66.14 -24.10 -6.17
CA TYR A 936 67.12 -24.11 -7.26
C TYR A 936 66.54 -24.65 -8.58
N LEU A 937 65.64 -25.65 -8.53
CA LEU A 937 64.96 -26.16 -9.73
C LEU A 937 63.95 -25.15 -10.29
N PHE A 938 63.26 -24.41 -9.41
CA PHE A 938 62.27 -23.41 -9.82
C PHE A 938 62.92 -22.20 -10.49
N VAL A 939 64.08 -21.75 -9.99
CA VAL A 939 64.84 -20.64 -10.58
C VAL A 939 65.48 -21.04 -11.92
N TYR A 940 65.93 -22.30 -12.07
CA TYR A 940 66.51 -22.77 -13.33
C TYR A 940 65.45 -22.95 -14.43
N LEU A 941 64.24 -23.42 -14.10
CA LEU A 941 63.12 -23.49 -15.06
C LEU A 941 62.65 -22.09 -15.49
N PHE A 942 62.60 -21.12 -14.57
CA PHE A 942 62.22 -19.75 -14.90
C PHE A 942 63.24 -19.08 -15.83
N ILE A 943 64.54 -19.29 -15.61
CA ILE A 943 65.60 -18.71 -16.45
C ILE A 943 65.64 -19.39 -17.84
N SER A 944 65.38 -20.70 -17.93
CA SER A 944 65.33 -21.41 -19.23
C SER A 944 64.13 -21.02 -20.09
N ILE A 945 62.99 -20.67 -19.47
CA ILE A 945 61.79 -20.23 -20.19
C ILE A 945 61.93 -18.75 -20.63
N TYR A 946 62.61 -17.92 -19.83
CA TYR A 946 62.83 -16.50 -20.14
C TYR A 946 63.81 -16.26 -21.31
N LEU A 947 64.78 -17.17 -21.54
CA LEU A 947 65.72 -17.07 -22.67
C LEU A 947 65.16 -17.55 -24.01
N SER A 948 64.00 -18.22 -24.04
CA SER A 948 63.34 -18.71 -25.27
C SER A 948 62.28 -17.77 -25.85
N CYS A 949 62.03 -16.61 -25.24
CA CYS A 949 61.04 -15.62 -25.69
C CYS A 949 61.64 -14.22 -25.96
N LEU A 950 62.82 -14.17 -26.59
CA LEU A 950 63.30 -12.96 -27.28
C LEU A 950 63.05 -13.13 -28.79
N PRO A 951 62.24 -12.28 -29.45
CA PRO A 951 62.17 -12.24 -30.89
C PRO A 951 63.42 -11.53 -31.47
N ASN A 952 63.92 -12.03 -32.61
CA ASN A 952 64.81 -11.30 -33.51
C ASN A 952 64.22 -9.95 -33.93
#